data_AF-A0A7W8JWV5-F1
#
_entry.id   AF-A0A7W8JWV5-F1
#
_cell.length_a   1.000
_cell.length_b   1.000
_cell.length_c   1.000
_cell.angle_alpha   90.00
_cell.angle_beta   90.00
_cell.angle_gamma   90.00
#
_symmetry.space_group_name_H-M   'P 1'
#
loop_
_entity.id
_entity.type
_entity.pdbx_description
1 polymer ?
#
loop_
_entity_poly.entity_id
_entity_poly.type
_entity_poly.pdbx_seq_one_letter_code
_entity_poly.pdbx_strand_id
1 'polypeptide(L)'
;MPLSAHSGPVQLVWFKKDLRVADHAPLREAAARGPVLPVFVYEPEQLGHEEFAGSHLTYLNDCLRELDANLRGLGTPLVLRHGEVVDVLESLSREVLLAGLWAHQETGNGVSFARDRRVRRWARARGLPLTELPQNGVVRGLKNRDGWADAWEERLGTPPLPALEGLRGIAIPPCRILSHAELGVEPNDKRIPPGGESVGRSILHSFLTVRGVNYMQEMSSPLSAEESCSRLSAPLAFGTVSLRTVVGATRQRLAAVRGDSWADPRWLRSLRSYESRLHWHCHFMQRLESEPGMEYRNLNRALDGLREDDWNPEFFDRWTHGQTGYPLIDACMRMLRQTGWLNFRMRAMLVSFASQHLWLHWRQPGLFLARQWLDNEPGIHWSQMQMQSSTVGINRVRIYSPTRQAREQDPEGIFIRRWVPELADAPGDFLHAPWEWSGAARLNYPPPVVDENRAGRLARARIAAARASPEFEAEARRIYLKHGSRKKAVIRAERIAQGLPPTPQKKTSAKIPTPRRLPMSDQPDLFGNTPDAAKPIIPAGLPQSWKGALAAEFAAPYFHELKDFLVEERATHTIYPPAADVFNALRFTPLDRVKVFILGQDPYHGPGQAHGLSFSVRPGVRVPPSLQNIYKELQTDIPGFTPPRHGYLRAWAEQGVLLLNAVLTVRAGQANSHANKGWEGFTDAVIQAVNAREERVVFVLWGAYARKKAKLITNPQHVIVESAHPSPLSVTKFMGTRPFSRVNAALEEAGETPIDWQLPMQAEE
;
A
#
# COMPACT_ATOMS: atom_id res chain seq x y z
N MET A 1 4.97 44.73 -32.10
CA MET A 1 5.67 46.03 -31.97
C MET A 1 7.17 45.78 -32.06
N PRO A 2 7.96 46.66 -32.70
CA PRO A 2 9.41 46.49 -32.72
C PRO A 2 9.94 46.63 -31.29
N LEU A 3 10.77 45.67 -30.86
CA LEU A 3 11.41 45.67 -29.55
C LEU A 3 12.32 46.91 -29.48
N SER A 4 11.97 47.87 -28.61
CA SER A 4 12.83 49.02 -28.34
C SER A 4 14.02 48.57 -27.50
N ALA A 5 15.21 49.11 -27.80
CA ALA A 5 16.36 49.09 -26.89
C ALA A 5 15.98 49.88 -25.62
N HIS A 6 15.31 49.21 -24.68
CA HIS A 6 14.86 49.82 -23.44
C HIS A 6 16.05 50.04 -22.51
N SER A 7 16.37 51.31 -22.26
CA SER A 7 17.31 51.77 -21.23
C SER A 7 16.70 51.82 -19.83
N GLY A 8 15.45 51.36 -19.67
CA GLY A 8 14.69 51.42 -18.41
C GLY A 8 14.86 50.18 -17.53
N PRO A 9 14.47 50.26 -16.24
CA PRO A 9 14.59 49.15 -15.29
C PRO A 9 13.72 47.93 -15.66
N VAL A 10 14.24 46.72 -15.44
CA VAL A 10 13.71 45.45 -15.95
C VAL A 10 13.37 44.46 -14.83
N GLN A 11 12.26 43.75 -14.95
CA GLN A 11 11.87 42.65 -14.06
C GLN A 11 12.30 41.31 -14.67
N LEU A 12 13.33 40.67 -14.10
CA LEU A 12 13.79 39.36 -14.55
C LEU A 12 12.92 38.26 -13.94
N VAL A 13 12.37 37.37 -14.76
CA VAL A 13 11.63 36.19 -14.32
C VAL A 13 12.47 34.95 -14.60
N TRP A 14 12.94 34.29 -13.54
CA TRP A 14 13.80 33.12 -13.62
C TRP A 14 12.99 31.83 -13.54
N PHE A 15 12.84 31.18 -14.69
CA PHE A 15 12.18 29.90 -14.85
C PHE A 15 13.13 28.73 -14.49
N LYS A 16 12.57 27.72 -13.83
CA LYS A 16 13.24 26.48 -13.40
C LYS A 16 12.35 25.26 -13.69
N LYS A 17 11.56 24.83 -12.70
CA LYS A 17 10.60 23.71 -12.76
C LYS A 17 9.14 24.24 -12.76
N ASP A 18 8.92 25.28 -13.54
CA ASP A 18 7.69 26.06 -13.63
C ASP A 18 7.41 26.50 -15.07
N LEU A 19 7.68 25.61 -16.03
CA LEU A 19 7.76 25.89 -17.46
C LEU A 19 6.38 26.07 -18.13
N ARG A 20 5.65 27.10 -17.71
CA ARG A 20 4.32 27.48 -18.21
C ARG A 20 4.11 28.98 -18.07
N VAL A 21 3.15 29.52 -18.81
CA VAL A 21 2.70 30.92 -18.63
C VAL A 21 1.40 31.01 -17.81
N ALA A 22 0.55 29.98 -17.85
CA ALA A 22 -0.68 29.96 -17.07
C ALA A 22 -0.43 29.76 -15.57
N ASP A 23 -1.23 30.43 -14.73
CA ASP A 23 -1.11 30.34 -13.26
C ASP A 23 0.34 30.50 -12.75
N HIS A 24 1.06 31.46 -13.34
CA HIS A 24 2.47 31.73 -13.04
C HIS A 24 2.62 33.06 -12.29
N ALA A 25 2.65 33.00 -10.95
CA ALA A 25 2.61 34.20 -10.10
C ALA A 25 3.82 35.14 -10.28
N PRO A 26 5.09 34.67 -10.33
CA PRO A 26 6.24 35.53 -10.57
C PRO A 26 6.17 36.31 -11.88
N LEU A 27 5.63 35.68 -12.93
CA LEU A 27 5.51 36.30 -14.26
C LEU A 27 4.47 37.44 -14.22
N ARG A 28 3.33 37.22 -13.57
CA ARG A 28 2.30 38.25 -13.39
C ARG A 28 2.79 39.42 -12.53
N GLU A 29 3.42 39.13 -11.40
CA GLU A 29 3.92 40.17 -10.50
C GLU A 29 5.01 41.02 -11.18
N ALA A 30 5.90 40.39 -11.95
CA ALA A 30 6.88 41.09 -12.78
C ALA A 30 6.19 41.97 -13.83
N ALA A 31 5.21 41.44 -14.57
CA ALA A 31 4.47 42.16 -15.61
C ALA A 31 3.77 43.42 -15.09
N ALA A 32 3.22 43.36 -13.87
CA ALA A 32 2.58 44.49 -13.21
C ALA A 32 3.55 45.63 -12.85
N ARG A 33 4.85 45.35 -12.76
CA ARG A 33 5.88 46.30 -12.29
C ARG A 33 6.72 46.92 -13.39
N GLY A 34 6.74 46.34 -14.59
CA GLY A 34 7.55 46.89 -15.67
C GLY A 34 7.76 45.96 -16.85
N PRO A 35 8.71 46.30 -17.72
CA PRO A 35 9.24 45.40 -18.73
C PRO A 35 9.75 44.09 -18.11
N VAL A 36 9.48 42.97 -18.76
CA VAL A 36 9.78 41.62 -18.26
C VAL A 36 10.86 40.97 -19.13
N LEU A 37 11.82 40.33 -18.47
CA LEU A 37 12.85 39.50 -19.09
C LEU A 37 12.69 38.05 -18.61
N PRO A 38 12.00 37.17 -19.36
CA PRO A 38 11.91 35.75 -19.05
C PRO A 38 13.26 35.06 -19.32
N VAL A 39 13.83 34.37 -18.33
CA VAL A 39 15.12 33.69 -18.45
C VAL A 39 15.03 32.25 -18.00
N PHE A 40 15.61 31.35 -18.79
CA PHE A 40 15.94 29.99 -18.37
C PHE A 40 17.44 29.74 -18.60
N VAL A 41 18.07 29.03 -17.67
CA VAL A 41 19.51 28.74 -17.71
C VAL A 41 19.72 27.23 -17.74
N TYR A 42 20.45 26.75 -18.74
CA TYR A 42 21.06 25.42 -18.71
C TYR A 42 22.25 25.48 -17.74
N GLU A 43 22.08 24.91 -16.55
CA GLU A 43 23.08 24.96 -15.48
C GLU A 43 23.95 23.68 -15.52
N PRO A 44 25.27 23.76 -15.78
CA PRO A 44 26.14 22.59 -15.84
C PRO A 44 26.09 21.71 -14.58
N GLU A 45 26.04 22.32 -13.38
CA GLU A 45 25.92 21.55 -12.13
C GLU A 45 24.60 20.75 -12.01
N GLN A 46 23.51 21.19 -12.63
CA GLN A 46 22.24 20.47 -12.64
C GLN A 46 22.23 19.38 -13.69
N LEU A 47 22.74 19.69 -14.89
CA LEU A 47 22.80 18.77 -16.02
C LEU A 47 23.78 17.61 -15.76
N GLY A 48 24.88 17.88 -15.05
CA GLY A 48 25.87 16.88 -14.64
C GLY A 48 25.51 16.14 -13.34
N HIS A 49 24.36 16.44 -12.72
CA HIS A 49 23.98 15.81 -11.46
C HIS A 49 23.69 14.32 -11.64
N GLU A 50 24.01 13.51 -10.63
CA GLU A 50 23.85 12.05 -10.64
C GLU A 50 22.39 11.56 -10.72
N GLU A 51 21.40 12.45 -10.64
CA GLU A 51 19.98 12.15 -10.83
C GLU A 51 19.46 12.54 -12.23
N PHE A 52 20.26 13.26 -13.02
CA PHE A 52 19.86 13.79 -14.32
C PHE A 52 20.25 12.83 -15.45
N ALA A 53 19.40 12.74 -16.48
CA ALA A 53 19.61 11.85 -17.62
C ALA A 53 19.15 12.52 -18.93
N GLY A 54 19.59 11.96 -20.06
CA GLY A 54 19.21 12.42 -21.39
C GLY A 54 17.70 12.56 -21.59
N SER A 55 16.90 11.62 -21.08
CA SER A 55 15.43 11.70 -21.16
C SER A 55 14.86 12.96 -20.49
N HIS A 56 15.48 13.45 -19.42
CA HIS A 56 15.06 14.69 -18.76
C HIS A 56 15.36 15.89 -19.64
N LEU A 57 16.54 15.93 -20.28
CA LEU A 57 16.90 17.02 -21.20
C LEU A 57 16.00 17.04 -22.44
N THR A 58 15.69 15.89 -23.03
CA THR A 58 14.78 15.83 -24.18
C THR A 58 13.40 16.40 -23.82
N TYR A 59 12.81 15.97 -22.71
CA TYR A 59 11.52 16.48 -22.25
C TYR A 59 11.57 17.96 -21.86
N LEU A 60 12.64 18.38 -21.18
CA LEU A 60 12.92 19.78 -20.84
C LEU A 60 12.93 20.65 -22.11
N ASN A 61 13.66 20.22 -23.14
CA ASN A 61 13.76 20.94 -24.40
C ASN A 61 12.40 21.06 -25.11
N ASP A 62 11.55 20.03 -25.04
CA ASP A 62 10.16 20.12 -25.53
C ASP A 62 9.37 21.18 -24.76
N CYS A 63 9.46 21.19 -23.43
CA CYS A 63 8.81 22.20 -22.60
C CYS A 63 9.32 23.62 -22.90
N LEU A 64 10.62 23.80 -23.10
CA LEU A 64 11.21 25.11 -23.40
C LEU A 64 10.80 25.65 -24.77
N ARG A 65 10.64 24.78 -25.79
CA ARG A 65 10.11 25.19 -27.10
C ARG A 65 8.71 25.78 -26.98
N GLU A 66 7.83 25.10 -26.27
CA GLU A 66 6.46 25.59 -26.10
C GLU A 66 6.41 26.81 -25.18
N LEU A 67 7.22 26.86 -24.12
CA LEU A 67 7.31 28.03 -23.25
C LEU A 67 7.75 29.28 -24.03
N ASP A 68 8.78 29.17 -24.89
CA ASP A 68 9.20 30.27 -25.76
C ASP A 68 8.07 30.70 -26.71
N ALA A 69 7.37 29.74 -27.34
CA ALA A 69 6.23 30.04 -28.21
C ALA A 69 5.11 30.78 -27.46
N ASN A 70 4.76 30.33 -26.24
CA ASN A 70 3.73 30.94 -25.41
C ASN A 70 4.13 32.35 -24.95
N LEU A 71 5.39 32.56 -24.55
CA LEU A 71 5.90 33.88 -24.19
C LEU A 71 5.92 34.82 -25.39
N ARG A 72 6.32 34.35 -26.59
CA ARG A 72 6.27 35.15 -27.82
C ARG A 72 4.86 35.57 -28.16
N GLY A 73 3.88 34.69 -27.96
CA GLY A 73 2.45 35.01 -28.05
C GLY A 73 2.03 36.13 -27.10
N LEU A 74 2.67 36.25 -25.93
CA LEU A 74 2.48 37.35 -24.99
C LEU A 74 3.34 38.59 -25.32
N GLY A 75 4.19 38.56 -26.35
CA GLY A 75 4.97 39.72 -26.80
C GLY A 75 6.43 39.76 -26.35
N THR A 76 7.00 38.67 -25.81
CA THR A 76 8.42 38.60 -25.43
C THR A 76 9.01 37.20 -25.62
N PRO A 77 10.25 37.02 -26.10
CA PRO A 77 10.84 35.68 -26.19
C PRO A 77 11.31 35.16 -24.83
N LEU A 78 11.52 33.85 -24.72
CA LEU A 78 12.30 33.25 -23.65
C LEU A 78 13.80 33.46 -23.92
N VAL A 79 14.51 34.05 -22.95
CA VAL A 79 15.96 34.20 -23.04
C VAL A 79 16.64 32.98 -22.44
N LEU A 80 17.19 32.14 -23.32
CA LEU A 80 18.01 30.99 -22.94
C LEU A 80 19.46 31.41 -22.74
N ARG A 81 20.08 30.85 -21.71
CA ARG A 81 21.51 30.98 -21.38
C ARG A 81 22.09 29.63 -20.96
N HIS A 82 23.41 29.49 -21.03
CA HIS A 82 24.15 28.30 -20.58
C HIS A 82 25.29 28.75 -19.67
N GLY A 83 25.41 28.13 -18.51
CA GLY A 83 26.43 28.43 -17.51
C GLY A 83 25.88 28.40 -16.09
N GLU A 84 26.73 28.69 -15.12
CA GLU A 84 26.31 28.81 -13.72
C GLU A 84 25.39 30.02 -13.56
N VAL A 85 24.25 29.84 -12.88
CA VAL A 85 23.19 30.86 -12.83
C VAL A 85 23.66 32.20 -12.28
N VAL A 86 24.58 32.21 -11.30
CA VAL A 86 25.09 33.46 -10.74
C VAL A 86 25.92 34.24 -11.77
N ASP A 87 26.74 33.55 -12.57
CA ASP A 87 27.56 34.18 -13.61
C ASP A 87 26.69 34.67 -14.77
N VAL A 88 25.65 33.92 -15.11
CA VAL A 88 24.65 34.33 -16.10
C VAL A 88 23.88 35.56 -15.64
N LEU A 89 23.38 35.56 -14.40
CA LEU A 89 22.69 36.72 -13.82
C LEU A 89 23.62 37.93 -13.73
N GLU A 90 24.90 37.71 -13.45
CA GLU A 90 25.93 38.75 -13.46
C GLU A 90 26.12 39.36 -14.85
N SER A 91 26.25 38.53 -15.89
CA SER A 91 26.35 38.99 -17.28
C SER A 91 25.10 39.80 -17.67
N LEU A 92 23.91 39.28 -17.39
CA LEU A 92 22.65 39.96 -17.70
C LEU A 92 22.51 41.30 -16.99
N SER A 93 23.02 41.42 -15.75
CA SER A 93 23.00 42.70 -15.02
C SER A 93 23.88 43.79 -15.64
N ARG A 94 24.81 43.43 -16.53
CA ARG A 94 25.62 44.36 -17.32
C ARG A 94 24.97 44.72 -18.65
N GLU A 95 24.11 43.84 -19.18
CA GLU A 95 23.36 44.04 -20.41
C GLU A 95 22.10 44.91 -20.18
N VAL A 96 21.44 44.74 -19.02
CA VAL A 96 20.21 45.45 -18.67
C VAL A 96 20.19 45.90 -17.22
N LEU A 97 19.50 47.02 -16.95
CA LEU A 97 19.28 47.51 -15.60
C LEU A 97 18.21 46.67 -14.88
N LEU A 98 18.64 45.73 -14.04
CA LEU A 98 17.73 44.88 -13.28
C LEU A 98 17.09 45.64 -12.10
N ALA A 99 15.76 45.64 -12.05
CA ALA A 99 14.95 46.22 -10.98
C ALA A 99 14.46 45.18 -9.97
N GLY A 100 14.33 43.92 -10.39
CA GLY A 100 13.88 42.83 -9.53
C GLY A 100 14.06 41.47 -10.17
N LEU A 101 14.23 40.46 -9.31
CA LEU A 101 14.34 39.06 -9.67
C LEU A 101 13.14 38.29 -9.11
N TRP A 102 12.40 37.62 -9.99
CA TRP A 102 11.15 36.94 -9.68
C TRP A 102 11.28 35.46 -10.02
N ALA A 103 10.92 34.60 -9.07
CA ALA A 103 10.94 33.16 -9.30
C ALA A 103 9.89 32.44 -8.44
N HIS A 104 9.52 31.22 -8.83
CA HIS A 104 8.88 30.34 -7.87
C HIS A 104 9.93 29.74 -6.91
N GLN A 105 9.47 29.46 -5.69
CA GLN A 105 10.15 28.59 -4.75
C GLN A 105 10.26 27.19 -5.33
N GLU A 106 11.45 26.61 -5.24
CA GLU A 106 11.73 25.22 -5.59
C GLU A 106 12.05 24.43 -4.33
N THR A 107 11.60 23.18 -4.27
CA THR A 107 12.09 22.15 -3.35
C THR A 107 12.75 21.09 -4.22
N GLY A 108 14.08 21.11 -4.33
CA GLY A 108 14.84 20.18 -5.15
C GLY A 108 15.91 19.46 -4.34
N ASN A 109 16.90 18.90 -5.04
CA ASN A 109 18.04 18.21 -4.42
C ASN A 109 19.04 19.21 -3.81
N GLY A 110 20.07 18.68 -3.14
CA GLY A 110 21.09 19.49 -2.48
C GLY A 110 21.80 20.47 -3.41
N VAL A 111 22.03 20.11 -4.68
CA VAL A 111 22.65 21.00 -5.66
C VAL A 111 21.74 22.18 -5.99
N SER A 112 20.45 21.93 -6.29
CA SER A 112 19.51 23.02 -6.59
C SER A 112 19.24 23.92 -5.37
N PHE A 113 19.29 23.36 -4.16
CA PHE A 113 19.22 24.15 -2.93
C PHE A 113 20.48 25.00 -2.69
N ALA A 114 21.68 24.46 -2.95
CA ALA A 114 22.93 25.21 -2.85
C ALA A 114 22.96 26.38 -3.84
N ARG A 115 22.55 26.12 -5.08
CA ARG A 115 22.34 27.07 -6.17
C ARG A 115 21.42 28.23 -5.77
N ASP A 116 20.23 27.93 -5.23
CA ASP A 116 19.31 28.93 -4.69
C ASP A 116 19.95 29.82 -3.61
N ARG A 117 20.75 29.23 -2.72
CA ARG A 117 21.48 29.99 -1.68
C ARG A 117 22.54 30.92 -2.30
N ARG A 118 23.20 30.52 -3.39
CA ARG A 118 24.16 31.38 -4.10
C ARG A 118 23.45 32.56 -4.76
N VAL A 119 22.33 32.32 -5.45
CA VAL A 119 21.50 33.38 -6.07
C VAL A 119 20.99 34.38 -5.02
N ARG A 120 20.46 33.90 -3.88
CA ARG A 120 20.04 34.79 -2.78
C ARG A 120 21.18 35.67 -2.26
N ARG A 121 22.40 35.12 -2.13
CA ARG A 121 23.58 35.90 -1.70
C ARG A 121 23.97 36.94 -2.74
N TRP A 122 24.00 36.55 -4.02
CA TRP A 122 24.32 37.44 -5.13
C TRP A 122 23.32 38.62 -5.21
N ALA A 123 22.01 38.35 -5.12
CA ALA A 123 20.98 39.38 -5.17
C ALA A 123 21.10 40.36 -3.99
N ARG A 124 21.30 39.85 -2.77
CA ARG A 124 21.53 40.69 -1.57
C ARG A 124 22.76 41.58 -1.71
N ALA A 125 23.87 41.04 -2.22
CA ALA A 125 25.10 41.81 -2.39
C ALA A 125 24.94 42.98 -3.38
N ARG A 126 23.96 42.91 -4.29
CA ARG A 126 23.64 43.96 -5.28
C ARG A 126 22.49 44.88 -4.87
N GLY A 127 21.89 44.65 -3.70
CA GLY A 127 20.65 45.34 -3.33
C GLY A 127 19.48 45.04 -4.28
N LEU A 128 19.55 43.96 -5.07
CA LEU A 128 18.50 43.58 -6.02
C LEU A 128 17.39 42.83 -5.27
N PRO A 129 16.12 43.30 -5.30
CA PRO A 129 15.01 42.58 -4.70
C PRO A 129 14.80 41.22 -5.38
N LEU A 130 14.92 40.14 -4.61
CA LEU A 130 14.57 38.78 -5.03
C LEU A 130 13.26 38.36 -4.34
N THR A 131 12.23 38.11 -5.14
CA THR A 131 10.92 37.61 -4.68
C THR A 131 10.73 36.16 -5.12
N GLU A 132 10.57 35.26 -4.15
CA GLU A 132 10.30 33.85 -4.39
C GLU A 132 8.90 33.46 -3.91
N LEU A 133 8.00 33.18 -4.84
CA LEU A 133 6.60 32.86 -4.55
C LEU A 133 6.35 31.35 -4.50
N PRO A 134 5.49 30.83 -3.60
CA PRO A 134 5.18 29.41 -3.56
C PRO A 134 4.42 28.96 -4.81
N GLN A 135 4.82 27.85 -5.42
CA GLN A 135 4.12 27.23 -6.56
C GLN A 135 3.07 26.18 -6.14
N ASN A 136 3.29 25.54 -5.00
CA ASN A 136 2.47 24.40 -4.55
C ASN A 136 2.20 24.50 -3.04
N GLY A 137 1.71 23.40 -2.46
CA GLY A 137 1.37 23.32 -1.03
C GLY A 137 2.56 23.09 -0.10
N VAL A 138 3.81 23.18 -0.57
CA VAL A 138 5.00 23.16 0.30
C VAL A 138 5.19 24.53 0.97
N VAL A 139 5.53 24.51 2.25
CA VAL A 139 5.73 25.65 3.12
C VAL A 139 7.18 25.61 3.62
N ARG A 140 7.95 26.63 3.23
CA ARG A 140 9.35 26.78 3.65
C ARG A 140 9.47 27.06 5.14
N GLY A 141 10.49 26.48 5.79
CA GLY A 141 10.81 26.75 7.20
C GLY A 141 9.81 26.19 8.22
N LEU A 142 8.94 25.26 7.81
CA LEU A 142 7.94 24.68 8.71
C LEU A 142 8.60 23.81 9.79
N LYS A 143 8.35 24.13 11.07
CA LYS A 143 8.98 23.46 12.22
C LYS A 143 8.45 22.04 12.45
N ASN A 144 7.16 21.85 12.28
CA ASN A 144 6.45 20.59 12.48
C ASN A 144 5.26 20.52 11.50
N ARG A 145 4.33 19.56 11.67
CA ARG A 145 3.23 19.37 10.72
C ARG A 145 1.97 20.20 10.96
N ASP A 146 1.99 21.09 11.94
CA ASP A 146 0.85 21.89 12.35
C ASP A 146 0.61 23.02 11.33
N GLY A 147 -0.66 23.33 11.04
CA GLY A 147 -1.07 24.37 10.07
C GLY A 147 -0.76 24.09 8.60
N TRP A 148 -0.01 23.03 8.27
CA TRP A 148 0.36 22.75 6.88
C TRP A 148 -0.83 22.41 5.99
N ALA A 149 -1.80 21.62 6.50
CA ALA A 149 -2.98 21.24 5.73
C ALA A 149 -3.84 22.47 5.39
N ASP A 150 -3.97 23.40 6.33
CA ASP A 150 -4.73 24.64 6.14
C ASP A 150 -4.03 25.53 5.11
N ALA A 151 -2.70 25.69 5.21
CA ALA A 151 -1.92 26.42 4.22
C ALA A 151 -1.95 25.76 2.81
N TRP A 152 -2.00 24.43 2.75
CA TRP A 152 -2.18 23.71 1.49
C TRP A 152 -3.54 24.02 0.88
N GLU A 153 -4.61 23.97 1.68
CA GLU A 153 -5.98 24.21 1.26
C GLU A 153 -6.20 25.67 0.85
N GLU A 154 -5.70 26.63 1.62
CA GLU A 154 -5.73 28.06 1.31
C GLU A 154 -5.10 28.34 -0.06
N ARG A 155 -3.95 27.72 -0.37
CA ARG A 155 -3.22 28.00 -1.62
C ARG A 155 -3.75 27.27 -2.83
N LEU A 156 -4.22 26.03 -2.67
CA LEU A 156 -4.62 25.18 -3.79
C LEU A 156 -6.13 25.12 -3.98
N GLY A 157 -6.90 25.58 -3.00
CA GLY A 157 -8.34 25.79 -3.10
C GLY A 157 -8.73 27.08 -3.83
N THR A 158 -7.82 28.04 -3.97
CA THR A 158 -8.07 29.25 -4.76
C THR A 158 -8.06 28.95 -6.26
N PRO A 159 -8.89 29.64 -7.06
CA PRO A 159 -8.86 29.54 -8.53
C PRO A 159 -7.47 29.84 -9.11
N PRO A 160 -7.08 29.20 -10.22
CA PRO A 160 -5.87 29.56 -10.97
C PRO A 160 -5.89 31.04 -11.38
N LEU A 161 -4.70 31.65 -11.47
CA LEU A 161 -4.60 33.05 -11.85
C LEU A 161 -5.09 33.29 -13.31
N PRO A 162 -5.77 34.42 -13.61
CA PRO A 162 -6.29 34.73 -14.96
C PRO A 162 -5.21 34.73 -16.04
N ALA A 163 -5.49 34.44 -17.32
CA ALA A 163 -4.46 34.56 -18.36
C ALA A 163 -3.87 35.98 -18.43
N LEU A 164 -2.58 36.10 -18.81
CA LEU A 164 -1.99 37.40 -19.12
C LEU A 164 -2.41 37.82 -20.53
N GLU A 165 -2.76 39.09 -20.71
CA GLU A 165 -3.14 39.63 -22.02
C GLU A 165 -1.91 39.97 -22.88
N GLY A 166 -0.79 40.30 -22.23
CA GLY A 166 0.47 40.61 -22.90
C GLY A 166 1.57 41.01 -21.91
N LEU A 167 2.79 41.07 -22.41
CA LEU A 167 4.01 41.41 -21.69
C LEU A 167 4.76 42.50 -22.44
N ARG A 168 5.34 43.44 -21.68
CA ARG A 168 6.31 44.40 -22.22
C ARG A 168 7.68 43.73 -22.27
N GLY A 169 8.04 43.14 -23.41
CA GLY A 169 9.31 42.46 -23.60
C GLY A 169 10.50 43.38 -23.83
N ILE A 170 11.70 42.82 -23.69
CA ILE A 170 12.98 43.48 -24.02
C ILE A 170 13.73 42.66 -25.06
N ALA A 171 14.37 43.33 -26.02
CA ALA A 171 15.27 42.69 -26.96
C ALA A 171 16.61 42.37 -26.29
N ILE A 172 16.76 41.11 -25.86
CA ILE A 172 18.07 40.52 -25.60
C ILE A 172 18.21 39.31 -26.53
N PRO A 173 19.32 39.17 -27.27
CA PRO A 173 19.57 37.98 -28.08
C PRO A 173 19.51 36.70 -27.22
N PRO A 174 18.56 35.78 -27.49
CA PRO A 174 18.52 34.51 -26.78
C PRO A 174 19.55 33.54 -27.36
N CYS A 175 20.09 32.64 -26.54
CA CYS A 175 20.68 31.42 -27.10
C CYS A 175 19.57 30.58 -27.74
N ARG A 176 19.91 29.78 -28.75
CA ARG A 176 18.99 28.73 -29.21
C ARG A 176 18.88 27.63 -28.16
N ILE A 177 17.87 26.77 -28.31
CA ILE A 177 17.83 25.51 -27.57
C ILE A 177 19.08 24.69 -27.93
N LEU A 178 19.77 24.24 -26.90
CA LEU A 178 21.03 23.50 -27.03
C LEU A 178 20.75 22.00 -27.10
N SER A 179 21.51 21.33 -27.94
CA SER A 179 21.45 19.88 -28.09
C SER A 179 22.14 19.17 -26.92
N HIS A 180 21.91 17.86 -26.83
CA HIS A 180 22.59 16.96 -25.89
C HIS A 180 24.11 17.09 -25.96
N ALA A 181 24.68 17.06 -27.17
CA ALA A 181 26.12 17.17 -27.39
C ALA A 181 26.70 18.52 -26.93
N GLU A 182 25.99 19.62 -27.17
CA GLU A 182 26.41 20.96 -26.74
C GLU A 182 26.41 21.13 -25.21
N LEU A 183 25.57 20.35 -24.52
CA LEU A 183 25.41 20.38 -23.08
C LEU A 183 26.22 19.30 -22.36
N GLY A 184 26.92 18.42 -23.09
CA GLY A 184 27.64 17.28 -22.51
C GLY A 184 26.72 16.27 -21.79
N VAL A 185 25.47 16.16 -22.24
CA VAL A 185 24.46 15.25 -21.67
C VAL A 185 24.25 14.09 -22.64
N GLU A 186 24.24 12.86 -22.13
CA GLU A 186 24.01 11.67 -22.95
C GLU A 186 22.69 11.74 -23.75
N PRO A 187 22.64 11.24 -24.99
CA PRO A 187 21.40 11.16 -25.77
C PRO A 187 20.29 10.42 -25.02
N ASN A 188 19.04 10.80 -25.29
CA ASN A 188 17.89 10.03 -24.79
C ASN A 188 17.71 8.74 -25.61
N ASP A 189 17.72 7.61 -24.93
CA ASP A 189 17.46 6.26 -25.47
C ASP A 189 16.04 5.76 -25.16
N LYS A 190 15.24 6.54 -24.43
CA LYS A 190 13.90 6.15 -23.97
C LYS A 190 12.79 6.68 -24.88
N ARG A 191 11.71 5.92 -24.98
CA ARG A 191 10.44 6.35 -25.58
C ARG A 191 9.63 7.12 -24.55
N ILE A 192 9.74 8.45 -24.60
CA ILE A 192 9.05 9.38 -23.69
C ILE A 192 7.92 10.13 -24.42
N PRO A 193 6.85 10.53 -23.71
CA PRO A 193 5.85 11.42 -24.28
C PRO A 193 6.45 12.81 -24.57
N PRO A 194 5.85 13.60 -25.48
CA PRO A 194 6.26 14.98 -25.71
C PRO A 194 6.05 15.83 -24.45
N GLY A 195 6.95 16.78 -24.22
CA GLY A 195 6.82 17.79 -23.16
C GLY A 195 5.98 18.99 -23.59
N GLY A 196 5.41 19.72 -22.61
CA GLY A 196 4.65 20.93 -22.92
C GLY A 196 3.52 21.29 -21.97
N GLU A 197 3.09 22.55 -22.01
CA GLU A 197 1.90 23.06 -21.31
C GLU A 197 0.62 22.53 -21.96
N SER A 198 0.48 22.62 -23.29
CA SER A 198 -0.69 22.11 -24.02
C SER A 198 -0.84 20.60 -23.85
N VAL A 199 0.26 19.85 -23.94
CA VAL A 199 0.29 18.40 -23.72
C VAL A 199 -0.16 18.07 -22.29
N GLY A 200 0.39 18.74 -21.28
CA GLY A 200 -0.01 18.54 -19.88
C GLY A 200 -1.50 18.81 -19.64
N ARG A 201 -2.06 19.86 -20.25
CA ARG A 201 -3.49 20.20 -20.18
C ARG A 201 -4.36 19.16 -20.89
N SER A 202 -3.93 18.66 -22.05
CA SER A 202 -4.62 17.60 -22.78
C SER A 202 -4.67 16.29 -21.97
N ILE A 203 -3.54 15.90 -21.36
CA ILE A 203 -3.44 14.74 -20.47
C ILE A 203 -4.41 14.88 -19.29
N LEU A 204 -4.45 16.05 -18.64
CA LEU A 204 -5.37 16.35 -17.53
C LEU A 204 -6.82 16.23 -17.97
N HIS A 205 -7.17 16.86 -19.10
CA HIS A 205 -8.53 16.83 -19.62
C HIS A 205 -8.97 15.38 -19.90
N SER A 206 -8.18 14.64 -20.69
CA SER A 206 -8.42 13.23 -21.02
C SER A 206 -8.59 12.35 -19.77
N PHE A 207 -7.78 12.59 -18.72
CA PHE A 207 -7.92 11.87 -17.46
C PHE A 207 -9.25 12.17 -16.76
N LEU A 208 -9.61 13.45 -16.64
CA LEU A 208 -10.80 13.87 -15.90
C LEU A 208 -12.11 13.55 -16.63
N THR A 209 -12.09 13.41 -17.95
CA THR A 209 -13.30 13.21 -18.76
C THR A 209 -13.46 11.78 -19.30
N VAL A 210 -12.37 11.06 -19.55
CA VAL A 210 -12.40 9.74 -20.21
C VAL A 210 -11.68 8.68 -19.38
N ARG A 211 -10.36 8.78 -19.20
CA ARG A 211 -9.52 7.67 -18.71
C ARG A 211 -9.64 7.39 -17.22
N GLY A 212 -9.96 8.42 -16.42
CA GLY A 212 -9.89 8.35 -14.96
C GLY A 212 -11.02 7.58 -14.27
N VAL A 213 -12.02 7.06 -15.01
CA VAL A 213 -13.20 6.42 -14.41
C VAL A 213 -12.82 5.22 -13.52
N ASN A 214 -11.86 4.40 -13.96
CA ASN A 214 -11.39 3.22 -13.24
C ASN A 214 -10.13 3.45 -12.41
N TYR A 215 -9.65 4.70 -12.29
CA TYR A 215 -8.39 5.02 -11.60
C TYR A 215 -8.24 4.31 -10.25
N MET A 216 -9.28 4.31 -9.42
CA MET A 216 -9.21 3.68 -8.09
C MET A 216 -8.91 2.17 -8.14
N GLN A 217 -9.48 1.46 -9.12
CA GLN A 217 -9.40 0.01 -9.22
C GLN A 217 -8.14 -0.44 -9.96
N GLU A 218 -7.72 0.33 -10.97
CA GLU A 218 -6.71 -0.09 -11.94
C GLU A 218 -5.30 0.45 -11.67
N MET A 219 -5.13 1.42 -10.75
CA MET A 219 -3.81 2.06 -10.52
C MET A 219 -2.69 1.12 -10.05
N SER A 220 -3.03 -0.07 -9.55
CA SER A 220 -2.07 -1.04 -8.99
C SER A 220 -1.48 -1.98 -10.03
N SER A 221 -2.23 -2.31 -11.10
CA SER A 221 -1.77 -3.25 -12.12
C SER A 221 -0.85 -2.55 -13.13
N PRO A 222 0.28 -3.16 -13.50
CA PRO A 222 1.16 -2.60 -14.53
C PRO A 222 0.52 -2.63 -15.94
N LEU A 223 -0.55 -3.41 -16.14
CA LEU A 223 -1.26 -3.50 -17.42
C LEU A 223 -2.18 -2.30 -17.66
N SER A 224 -3.03 -2.01 -16.69
CA SER A 224 -4.08 -0.99 -16.84
C SER A 224 -3.66 0.39 -16.33
N ALA A 225 -2.67 0.47 -15.43
CA ALA A 225 -2.27 1.76 -14.87
C ALA A 225 -1.68 2.73 -15.89
N GLU A 226 -1.10 2.24 -16.99
CA GLU A 226 -0.59 3.10 -18.06
C GLU A 226 -1.69 3.99 -18.65
N GLU A 227 -2.89 3.42 -18.86
CA GLU A 227 -4.05 4.13 -19.40
C GLU A 227 -4.85 4.83 -18.30
N SER A 228 -5.08 4.15 -17.17
CA SER A 228 -6.04 4.60 -16.16
C SER A 228 -5.46 5.56 -15.11
N CYS A 229 -4.14 5.66 -14.99
CA CYS A 229 -3.51 6.71 -14.16
C CYS A 229 -3.46 8.06 -14.87
N SER A 230 -3.33 9.14 -14.11
CA SER A 230 -3.43 10.49 -14.68
C SER A 230 -2.36 10.83 -15.71
N ARG A 231 -1.16 10.22 -15.60
CA ARG A 231 0.03 10.54 -16.40
C ARG A 231 0.53 11.99 -16.21
N LEU A 232 0.11 12.66 -15.14
CA LEU A 232 0.45 14.06 -14.85
C LEU A 232 1.74 14.25 -14.04
N SER A 233 2.42 13.18 -13.65
CA SER A 233 3.63 13.28 -12.82
C SER A 233 4.77 14.03 -13.51
N ALA A 234 5.04 13.80 -14.80
CA ALA A 234 6.05 14.54 -15.55
C ALA A 234 5.63 16.02 -15.80
N PRO A 235 4.40 16.33 -16.27
CA PRO A 235 3.92 17.71 -16.34
C PRO A 235 4.04 18.49 -15.02
N LEU A 236 3.78 17.84 -13.87
CA LEU A 236 3.93 18.45 -12.55
C LEU A 236 5.41 18.64 -12.16
N ALA A 237 6.28 17.68 -12.43
CA ALA A 237 7.71 17.74 -12.10
C ALA A 237 8.47 18.85 -12.85
N PHE A 238 8.07 19.12 -14.11
CA PHE A 238 8.61 20.22 -14.92
C PHE A 238 7.78 21.51 -14.81
N GLY A 239 6.65 21.45 -14.10
CA GLY A 239 5.76 22.58 -13.86
C GLY A 239 5.07 23.15 -15.10
N THR A 240 4.87 22.33 -16.14
CA THR A 240 4.11 22.72 -17.34
C THR A 240 2.61 22.80 -17.07
N VAL A 241 2.14 22.26 -15.95
CA VAL A 241 0.81 22.50 -15.38
C VAL A 241 0.96 22.75 -13.89
N SER A 242 0.28 23.77 -13.35
CA SER A 242 0.33 24.02 -11.91
C SER A 242 -0.52 23.00 -11.14
N LEU A 243 -0.08 22.66 -9.92
CA LEU A 243 -0.87 21.80 -9.05
C LEU A 243 -2.22 22.41 -8.70
N ARG A 244 -2.30 23.75 -8.57
CA ARG A 244 -3.56 24.48 -8.33
C ARG A 244 -4.54 24.29 -9.49
N THR A 245 -4.08 24.35 -10.74
CA THR A 245 -4.90 24.03 -11.91
C THR A 245 -5.43 22.60 -11.86
N VAL A 246 -4.59 21.62 -11.51
CA VAL A 246 -5.00 20.21 -11.42
C VAL A 246 -6.04 20.00 -10.30
N VAL A 247 -5.83 20.60 -9.12
CA VAL A 247 -6.76 20.54 -7.99
C VAL A 247 -8.10 21.19 -8.36
N GLY A 248 -8.07 22.42 -8.89
CA GLY A 248 -9.27 23.14 -9.32
C GLY A 248 -10.08 22.38 -10.36
N ALA A 249 -9.43 21.87 -11.42
CA ALA A 249 -10.09 21.08 -12.46
C ALA A 249 -10.68 19.77 -11.91
N THR A 250 -9.97 19.10 -11.00
CA THR A 250 -10.44 17.87 -10.35
C THR A 250 -11.69 18.14 -9.51
N ARG A 251 -11.69 19.23 -8.72
CA ARG A 251 -12.84 19.63 -7.89
C ARG A 251 -14.03 20.05 -8.73
N GLN A 252 -13.80 20.80 -9.81
CA GLN A 252 -14.85 21.16 -10.76
C GLN A 252 -15.49 19.91 -11.38
N ARG A 253 -14.67 18.94 -11.82
CA ARG A 253 -15.18 17.66 -12.36
C ARG A 253 -15.93 16.86 -11.30
N LEU A 254 -15.44 16.81 -10.07
CA LEU A 254 -16.11 16.14 -8.95
C LEU A 254 -17.49 16.76 -8.66
N ALA A 255 -17.61 18.08 -8.72
CA ALA A 255 -18.88 18.79 -8.57
C ALA A 255 -19.84 18.47 -9.73
N ALA A 256 -19.35 18.50 -10.97
CA ALA A 256 -20.14 18.18 -12.16
C ALA A 256 -20.70 16.74 -12.11
N VAL A 257 -19.86 15.75 -11.82
CA VAL A 257 -20.28 14.34 -11.70
C VAL A 257 -21.26 14.14 -10.54
N ARG A 258 -21.12 14.88 -9.44
CA ARG A 258 -22.06 14.78 -8.30
C ARG A 258 -23.45 15.30 -8.65
N GLY A 259 -23.54 16.31 -9.52
CA GLY A 259 -24.80 16.90 -9.97
C GLY A 259 -25.47 16.16 -11.12
N ASP A 260 -24.79 15.16 -11.71
CA ASP A 260 -25.28 14.42 -12.87
C ASP A 260 -25.71 13.00 -12.47
N SER A 261 -27.02 12.74 -12.52
CA SER A 261 -27.60 11.43 -12.19
C SER A 261 -27.22 10.32 -13.17
N TRP A 262 -26.75 10.67 -14.38
CA TRP A 262 -26.35 9.73 -15.42
C TRP A 262 -24.85 9.42 -15.40
N ALA A 263 -24.08 10.13 -14.58
CA ALA A 263 -22.65 9.91 -14.49
C ALA A 263 -22.34 8.55 -13.83
N ASP A 264 -21.35 7.83 -14.39
CA ASP A 264 -20.89 6.56 -13.83
C ASP A 264 -20.47 6.74 -12.35
N PRO A 265 -21.07 6.00 -11.40
CA PRO A 265 -20.77 6.11 -9.97
C PRO A 265 -19.29 5.91 -9.61
N ARG A 266 -18.52 5.23 -10.46
CA ARG A 266 -17.07 5.03 -10.29
C ARG A 266 -16.31 6.36 -10.32
N TRP A 267 -16.74 7.35 -11.10
CA TRP A 267 -16.09 8.66 -11.18
C TRP A 267 -15.94 9.33 -9.82
N LEU A 268 -16.97 9.30 -8.98
CA LEU A 268 -16.91 9.93 -7.65
C LEU A 268 -15.82 9.31 -6.77
N ARG A 269 -15.69 7.97 -6.79
CA ARG A 269 -14.67 7.26 -6.01
C ARG A 269 -13.27 7.51 -6.57
N SER A 270 -13.12 7.44 -7.89
CA SER A 270 -11.86 7.65 -8.58
C SER A 270 -11.32 9.08 -8.42
N LEU A 271 -12.17 10.11 -8.57
CA LEU A 271 -11.76 11.51 -8.42
C LEU A 271 -11.43 11.88 -6.96
N ARG A 272 -12.18 11.37 -5.97
CA ARG A 272 -11.84 11.54 -4.54
C ARG A 272 -10.51 10.87 -4.21
N SER A 273 -10.29 9.65 -4.72
CA SER A 273 -9.01 8.96 -4.58
C SER A 273 -7.90 9.81 -5.18
N TYR A 274 -8.07 10.30 -6.42
CA TYR A 274 -7.09 11.12 -7.11
C TYR A 274 -6.75 12.43 -6.37
N GLU A 275 -7.77 13.17 -5.89
CA GLU A 275 -7.56 14.40 -5.10
C GLU A 275 -6.71 14.12 -3.86
N SER A 276 -6.94 13.00 -3.16
CA SER A 276 -6.09 12.60 -2.03
C SER A 276 -4.62 12.41 -2.43
N ARG A 277 -4.32 11.97 -3.67
CA ARG A 277 -2.94 11.80 -4.15
C ARG A 277 -2.29 13.13 -4.51
N LEU A 278 -3.06 14.13 -4.93
CA LEU A 278 -2.56 15.51 -5.12
C LEU A 278 -2.10 16.14 -3.79
N HIS A 279 -2.77 15.80 -2.68
CA HIS A 279 -2.30 16.19 -1.35
C HIS A 279 -1.01 15.46 -0.96
N TRP A 280 -0.86 14.20 -1.34
CA TRP A 280 0.37 13.42 -1.09
C TRP A 280 1.59 13.97 -1.82
N HIS A 281 1.41 14.50 -3.03
CA HIS A 281 2.46 15.17 -3.78
C HIS A 281 3.22 16.20 -2.92
N CYS A 282 2.50 17.21 -2.40
CA CYS A 282 3.12 18.23 -1.54
C CYS A 282 3.54 17.66 -0.19
N HIS A 283 2.83 16.67 0.34
CA HIS A 283 3.17 16.08 1.63
C HIS A 283 4.57 15.46 1.61
N PHE A 284 4.91 14.72 0.55
CA PHE A 284 6.24 14.12 0.41
C PHE A 284 7.31 15.17 0.15
N MET A 285 7.09 16.09 -0.79
CA MET A 285 8.07 17.16 -1.07
C MET A 285 8.44 17.95 0.18
N GLN A 286 7.44 18.25 0.99
CA GLN A 286 7.64 19.01 2.22
C GLN A 286 8.45 18.26 3.28
N ARG A 287 8.53 16.93 3.24
CA ARG A 287 9.44 16.19 4.12
C ARG A 287 10.90 16.51 3.80
N LEU A 288 11.25 16.54 2.51
CA LEU A 288 12.57 16.94 2.06
C LEU A 288 12.83 18.41 2.41
N GLU A 289 11.87 19.30 2.15
CA GLU A 289 11.96 20.72 2.54
C GLU A 289 12.27 20.89 4.04
N SER A 290 11.58 20.12 4.90
CA SER A 290 11.76 20.19 6.35
C SER A 290 13.01 19.43 6.85
N GLU A 291 13.53 18.47 6.09
CA GLU A 291 14.68 17.64 6.47
C GLU A 291 15.58 17.25 5.28
N PRO A 292 16.33 18.22 4.70
CA PRO A 292 17.09 18.00 3.46
C PRO A 292 18.13 16.88 3.56
N GLY A 293 18.66 16.61 4.76
CA GLY A 293 19.63 15.55 4.99
C GLY A 293 19.15 14.15 4.61
N MET A 294 17.84 13.94 4.46
CA MET A 294 17.27 12.65 4.02
C MET A 294 17.69 12.21 2.62
N GLU A 295 18.23 13.11 1.81
CA GLU A 295 18.85 12.77 0.51
C GLU A 295 20.10 11.90 0.68
N TYR A 296 20.83 12.07 1.78
CA TYR A 296 22.14 11.45 1.97
C TYR A 296 22.16 10.36 3.02
N ARG A 297 21.17 10.34 3.93
CA ARG A 297 21.21 9.49 5.11
C ARG A 297 19.83 9.06 5.59
N ASN A 298 19.78 8.00 6.40
CA ASN A 298 18.50 7.51 6.91
C ASN A 298 17.79 8.60 7.72
N LEU A 299 16.49 8.73 7.48
CA LEU A 299 15.64 9.67 8.20
C LEU A 299 15.55 9.26 9.66
N ASN A 300 15.47 7.95 9.94
CA ASN A 300 15.75 7.41 11.26
C ASN A 300 17.22 7.02 11.36
N ARG A 301 17.99 7.86 12.06
CA ARG A 301 19.43 7.71 12.29
C ARG A 301 19.83 6.43 13.04
N ALA A 302 18.92 5.81 13.80
CA ALA A 302 19.20 4.52 14.43
C ALA A 302 19.28 3.36 13.42
N LEU A 303 18.95 3.61 12.15
CA LEU A 303 19.09 2.66 11.05
C LEU A 303 20.32 2.94 10.17
N ASP A 304 21.16 3.90 10.55
CA ASP A 304 22.48 4.04 9.94
C ASP A 304 23.33 2.80 10.27
N GLY A 305 24.05 2.30 9.26
CA GLY A 305 24.81 1.05 9.35
C GLY A 305 23.97 -0.23 9.13
N LEU A 306 22.67 -0.11 8.84
CA LEU A 306 21.81 -1.28 8.61
C LEU A 306 22.17 -2.07 7.34
N ARG A 307 22.71 -1.38 6.31
CA ARG A 307 23.03 -1.99 4.99
C ARG A 307 24.30 -1.46 4.34
N GLU A 308 24.91 -0.43 4.90
CA GLU A 308 26.03 0.31 4.30
C GLU A 308 27.23 -0.59 4.05
N ASP A 309 27.44 -1.61 4.90
CA ASP A 309 28.56 -2.55 4.82
C ASP A 309 28.25 -3.83 4.00
N ASP A 310 27.00 -4.03 3.56
CA ASP A 310 26.55 -5.24 2.82
C ASP A 310 26.51 -5.01 1.29
N TRP A 311 27.30 -4.08 0.73
CA TRP A 311 27.24 -3.78 -0.70
C TRP A 311 27.59 -5.00 -1.56
N ASN A 312 26.71 -5.31 -2.53
CA ASN A 312 26.91 -6.37 -3.50
C ASN A 312 26.77 -5.82 -4.93
N PRO A 313 27.87 -5.68 -5.70
CA PRO A 313 27.82 -5.11 -7.04
C PRO A 313 27.08 -6.02 -8.05
N GLU A 314 27.15 -7.34 -7.90
CA GLU A 314 26.45 -8.28 -8.78
C GLU A 314 24.93 -8.14 -8.61
N PHE A 315 24.45 -8.06 -7.36
CA PHE A 315 23.02 -7.89 -7.08
C PHE A 315 22.50 -6.57 -7.64
N PHE A 316 23.27 -5.49 -7.49
CA PHE A 316 22.92 -4.21 -8.07
C PHE A 316 22.89 -4.28 -9.60
N ASP A 317 23.92 -4.85 -10.23
CA ASP A 317 24.01 -4.97 -11.68
C ASP A 317 22.84 -5.79 -12.26
N ARG A 318 22.59 -6.98 -11.73
CA ARG A 318 21.46 -7.83 -12.14
C ARG A 318 20.11 -7.13 -11.97
N TRP A 319 19.94 -6.37 -10.89
CA TRP A 319 18.71 -5.61 -10.65
C TRP A 319 18.53 -4.45 -11.61
N THR A 320 19.58 -3.65 -11.87
CA THR A 320 19.51 -2.54 -12.84
C THR A 320 19.31 -3.01 -14.28
N HIS A 321 19.72 -4.24 -14.62
CA HIS A 321 19.51 -4.84 -15.94
C HIS A 321 18.20 -5.63 -16.09
N GLY A 322 17.43 -5.81 -15.02
CA GLY A 322 16.23 -6.66 -15.06
C GLY A 322 16.59 -8.11 -15.41
N GLN A 323 17.57 -8.65 -14.68
CA GLN A 323 18.10 -10.02 -14.79
C GLN A 323 18.14 -10.69 -13.41
N THR A 324 17.21 -10.35 -12.53
CA THR A 324 17.13 -10.88 -11.15
C THR A 324 16.65 -12.32 -11.10
N GLY A 325 16.06 -12.82 -12.19
CA GLY A 325 15.39 -14.11 -12.23
C GLY A 325 13.98 -14.08 -11.63
N TYR A 326 13.48 -12.90 -11.25
CA TYR A 326 12.08 -12.68 -10.85
C TYR A 326 11.31 -11.95 -11.97
N PRO A 327 10.41 -12.65 -12.70
CA PRO A 327 9.83 -12.16 -13.95
C PRO A 327 9.17 -10.78 -13.85
N LEU A 328 8.40 -10.51 -12.80
CA LEU A 328 7.74 -9.21 -12.65
C LEU A 328 8.75 -8.09 -12.31
N ILE A 329 9.79 -8.35 -11.51
CA ILE A 329 10.85 -7.37 -11.21
C ILE A 329 11.57 -6.99 -12.49
N ASP A 330 11.94 -8.01 -13.26
CA ASP A 330 12.69 -7.86 -14.51
C ASP A 330 11.84 -7.14 -15.57
N ALA A 331 10.57 -7.52 -15.72
CA ALA A 331 9.61 -6.84 -16.59
C ALA A 331 9.47 -5.35 -16.23
N CYS A 332 9.30 -5.04 -14.94
CA CYS A 332 9.20 -3.66 -14.47
C CYS A 332 10.48 -2.86 -14.76
N MET A 333 11.66 -3.42 -14.50
CA MET A 333 12.91 -2.72 -14.76
C MET A 333 13.13 -2.47 -16.26
N ARG A 334 12.82 -3.45 -17.11
CA ARG A 334 12.96 -3.33 -18.57
C ARG A 334 11.97 -2.32 -19.15
N MET A 335 10.71 -2.34 -18.71
CA MET A 335 9.72 -1.31 -19.07
C MET A 335 10.24 0.08 -18.76
N LEU A 336 10.77 0.24 -17.56
CA LEU A 336 11.18 1.51 -17.02
C LEU A 336 12.42 2.08 -17.71
N ARG A 337 13.40 1.24 -18.03
CA ARG A 337 14.54 1.62 -18.86
C ARG A 337 14.09 2.10 -20.25
N GLN A 338 13.08 1.46 -20.83
CA GLN A 338 12.62 1.81 -22.18
C GLN A 338 11.66 3.01 -22.23
N THR A 339 10.87 3.25 -21.19
CA THR A 339 9.76 4.23 -21.22
C THR A 339 9.90 5.37 -20.22
N GLY A 340 10.77 5.20 -19.22
CA GLY A 340 10.95 6.16 -18.13
C GLY A 340 9.77 6.27 -17.16
N TRP A 341 8.82 5.32 -17.18
CA TRP A 341 7.63 5.36 -16.32
C TRP A 341 7.23 3.98 -15.78
N LEU A 342 6.76 3.98 -14.53
CA LEU A 342 6.03 2.87 -13.89
C LEU A 342 4.91 3.42 -13.00
N ASN A 343 3.89 2.61 -12.74
CA ASN A 343 2.90 2.94 -11.71
C ASN A 343 3.49 2.78 -10.30
N PHE A 344 2.83 3.41 -9.31
CA PHE A 344 3.35 3.50 -7.94
C PHE A 344 3.67 2.13 -7.31
N ARG A 345 2.80 1.13 -7.50
CA ARG A 345 2.97 -0.17 -6.86
C ARG A 345 4.22 -0.89 -7.35
N MET A 346 4.49 -0.83 -8.65
CA MET A 346 5.68 -1.44 -9.23
C MET A 346 6.95 -0.69 -8.82
N ARG A 347 6.91 0.65 -8.71
CA ARG A 347 8.03 1.42 -8.14
C ARG A 347 8.34 0.98 -6.70
N ALA A 348 7.31 0.85 -5.86
CA ALA A 348 7.48 0.40 -4.47
C ALA A 348 8.06 -1.02 -4.40
N MET A 349 7.61 -1.91 -5.28
CA MET A 349 8.13 -3.27 -5.38
C MET A 349 9.61 -3.31 -5.81
N LEU A 350 10.03 -2.50 -6.78
CA LEU A 350 11.45 -2.43 -7.18
C LEU A 350 12.36 -2.00 -6.02
N VAL A 351 11.95 -0.97 -5.27
CA VAL A 351 12.71 -0.49 -4.10
C VAL A 351 12.69 -1.52 -2.96
N SER A 352 11.55 -2.14 -2.72
CA SER A 352 11.40 -3.21 -1.73
C SER A 352 12.29 -4.41 -2.06
N PHE A 353 12.30 -4.86 -3.31
CA PHE A 353 13.15 -5.96 -3.74
C PHE A 353 14.63 -5.64 -3.56
N ALA A 354 15.09 -4.47 -4.03
CA ALA A 354 16.47 -4.04 -3.85
C ALA A 354 16.90 -3.98 -2.37
N SER A 355 16.08 -3.38 -1.50
CA SER A 355 16.46 -3.11 -0.11
C SER A 355 16.19 -4.27 0.86
N GLN A 356 15.32 -5.23 0.53
CA GLN A 356 14.96 -6.32 1.44
C GLN A 356 15.30 -7.71 0.91
N HIS A 357 15.21 -7.95 -0.40
CA HIS A 357 15.59 -9.24 -0.96
C HIS A 357 17.07 -9.28 -1.35
N LEU A 358 17.57 -8.20 -1.96
CA LEU A 358 18.98 -8.04 -2.31
C LEU A 358 19.81 -7.36 -1.21
N TRP A 359 19.14 -6.84 -0.18
CA TRP A 359 19.76 -6.17 0.97
C TRP A 359 20.64 -4.96 0.62
N LEU A 360 20.42 -4.32 -0.53
CA LEU A 360 21.17 -3.15 -0.97
C LEU A 360 20.78 -1.90 -0.17
N HIS A 361 21.75 -1.05 0.17
CA HIS A 361 21.48 0.27 0.73
C HIS A 361 20.70 1.13 -0.28
N TRP A 362 19.64 1.80 0.17
CA TRP A 362 18.65 2.46 -0.71
C TRP A 362 19.20 3.57 -1.61
N ARG A 363 20.33 4.18 -1.25
CA ARG A 363 20.84 5.37 -1.96
C ARG A 363 21.30 5.08 -3.39
N GLN A 364 22.14 4.06 -3.59
CA GLN A 364 22.64 3.71 -4.94
C GLN A 364 21.52 3.25 -5.90
N PRO A 365 20.61 2.34 -5.49
CA PRO A 365 19.34 2.14 -6.17
C PRO A 365 18.61 3.46 -6.44
N GLY A 366 18.42 4.31 -5.43
CA GLY A 366 17.73 5.59 -5.58
C GLY A 366 18.29 6.48 -6.68
N LEU A 367 19.61 6.60 -6.80
CA LEU A 367 20.25 7.38 -7.85
C LEU A 367 20.01 6.80 -9.24
N PHE A 368 20.19 5.48 -9.38
CA PHE A 368 19.90 4.80 -10.64
C PHE A 368 18.44 5.01 -11.07
N LEU A 369 17.52 4.87 -10.12
CA LEU A 369 16.09 5.05 -10.35
C LEU A 369 15.75 6.50 -10.72
N ALA A 370 16.33 7.50 -10.03
CA ALA A 370 16.13 8.92 -10.36
C ALA A 370 16.42 9.22 -11.83
N ARG A 371 17.49 8.62 -12.39
CA ARG A 371 17.85 8.75 -13.82
C ARG A 371 16.86 8.07 -14.76
N GLN A 372 16.21 6.98 -14.36
CA GLN A 372 15.23 6.39 -15.28
C GLN A 372 13.92 7.18 -15.28
N TRP A 373 13.53 7.81 -14.17
CA TRP A 373 12.15 8.30 -13.99
C TRP A 373 12.03 9.62 -14.70
N LEU A 374 11.22 9.70 -15.74
CA LEU A 374 10.97 10.97 -16.41
C LEU A 374 10.41 12.02 -15.43
N ASP A 375 9.61 11.56 -14.47
CA ASP A 375 8.96 12.37 -13.44
C ASP A 375 9.75 12.45 -12.13
N ASN A 376 11.09 12.42 -12.19
CA ASN A 376 11.91 12.53 -10.98
C ASN A 376 11.70 13.88 -10.26
N GLU A 377 11.02 13.81 -9.12
CA GLU A 377 10.81 14.91 -8.19
C GLU A 377 11.53 14.57 -6.89
N PRO A 378 12.71 15.16 -6.59
CA PRO A 378 13.55 14.78 -5.45
C PRO A 378 12.78 14.70 -4.12
N GLY A 379 11.85 15.63 -3.90
CA GLY A 379 11.03 15.66 -2.69
C GLY A 379 10.12 14.44 -2.51
N ILE A 380 9.60 13.90 -3.62
CA ILE A 380 8.80 12.67 -3.64
C ILE A 380 9.72 11.44 -3.65
N HIS A 381 10.74 11.46 -4.49
CA HIS A 381 11.64 10.36 -4.74
C HIS A 381 12.34 9.88 -3.47
N TRP A 382 13.10 10.75 -2.80
CA TRP A 382 13.84 10.37 -1.59
C TRP A 382 12.93 9.98 -0.43
N SER A 383 11.75 10.61 -0.32
CA SER A 383 10.72 10.22 0.63
C SER A 383 10.21 8.80 0.39
N GLN A 384 10.00 8.41 -0.86
CA GLN A 384 9.56 7.07 -1.23
C GLN A 384 10.69 6.04 -1.13
N MET A 385 11.92 6.38 -1.54
CA MET A 385 13.09 5.51 -1.43
C MET A 385 13.27 5.03 0.01
N GLN A 386 13.24 5.94 0.98
CA GLN A 386 13.37 5.57 2.38
C GLN A 386 12.14 4.84 2.94
N MET A 387 10.93 5.25 2.53
CA MET A 387 9.70 4.59 2.99
C MET A 387 9.66 3.12 2.56
N GLN A 388 9.88 2.86 1.26
CA GLN A 388 9.81 1.52 0.71
C GLN A 388 11.02 0.67 1.10
N SER A 389 12.10 1.29 1.59
CA SER A 389 13.27 0.60 2.18
C SER A 389 13.13 0.31 3.68
N SER A 390 12.01 0.73 4.29
CA SER A 390 11.72 0.61 5.71
C SER A 390 12.68 1.40 6.62
N THR A 391 13.24 2.53 6.14
CA THR A 391 14.23 3.34 6.88
C THR A 391 13.68 4.64 7.50
N VAL A 392 12.38 4.90 7.37
CA VAL A 392 11.71 6.06 8.01
C VAL A 392 11.41 5.81 9.50
N GLY A 393 11.17 4.55 9.88
CA GLY A 393 10.94 4.14 11.28
C GLY A 393 9.52 4.31 11.85
N ILE A 394 8.72 5.25 11.31
CA ILE A 394 7.33 5.51 11.76
C ILE A 394 6.26 4.82 10.92
N ASN A 395 6.65 4.13 9.85
CA ASN A 395 5.75 3.36 8.98
C ASN A 395 5.80 1.87 9.33
N ARG A 396 4.77 1.13 8.94
CA ARG A 396 4.81 -0.34 8.98
C ARG A 396 5.82 -0.85 7.97
N VAL A 397 6.60 -1.85 8.36
CA VAL A 397 7.53 -2.55 7.46
C VAL A 397 6.69 -3.32 6.44
N ARG A 398 6.90 -3.03 5.17
CA ARG A 398 6.26 -3.72 4.04
C ARG A 398 7.36 -4.34 3.20
N ILE A 399 7.29 -5.65 3.02
CA ILE A 399 8.17 -6.43 2.15
C ILE A 399 7.29 -7.09 1.11
N TYR A 400 7.43 -6.69 -0.16
CA TYR A 400 6.62 -7.20 -1.25
C TYR A 400 7.18 -8.54 -1.73
N SER A 401 6.33 -9.57 -1.80
CA SER A 401 6.65 -10.84 -2.47
C SER A 401 6.55 -10.68 -3.99
N PRO A 402 7.65 -10.75 -4.77
CA PRO A 402 7.60 -10.56 -6.21
C PRO A 402 6.70 -11.57 -6.92
N THR A 403 6.76 -12.84 -6.51
CA THR A 403 5.97 -13.93 -7.12
C THR A 403 4.48 -13.79 -6.83
N ARG A 404 4.12 -13.40 -5.60
CA ARG A 404 2.72 -13.10 -5.26
C ARG A 404 2.22 -11.87 -6.01
N GLN A 405 3.03 -10.80 -6.11
CA GLN A 405 2.66 -9.61 -6.88
C GLN A 405 2.47 -9.93 -8.36
N ALA A 406 3.30 -10.80 -8.95
CA ALA A 406 3.15 -11.27 -10.32
C ALA A 406 1.77 -11.93 -10.54
N ARG A 407 1.42 -12.92 -9.69
CA ARG A 407 0.11 -13.61 -9.75
C ARG A 407 -1.09 -12.67 -9.56
N GLU A 408 -0.96 -11.68 -8.68
CA GLU A 408 -2.07 -10.77 -8.35
C GLU A 408 -2.27 -9.66 -9.39
N GLN A 409 -1.18 -9.13 -9.97
CA GLN A 409 -1.21 -7.93 -10.80
C GLN A 409 -1.10 -8.22 -12.30
N ASP A 410 -0.58 -9.39 -12.67
CA ASP A 410 -0.43 -9.88 -14.04
C ASP A 410 -0.77 -11.40 -14.10
N PRO A 411 -2.02 -11.79 -13.76
CA PRO A 411 -2.40 -13.20 -13.59
C PRO A 411 -2.19 -14.04 -14.86
N GLU A 412 -2.41 -13.45 -16.03
CA GLU A 412 -2.24 -14.11 -17.34
C GLU A 412 -0.81 -13.96 -17.88
N GLY A 413 0.03 -13.15 -17.23
CA GLY A 413 1.41 -12.98 -17.66
C GLY A 413 1.62 -12.05 -18.86
N ILE A 414 0.61 -11.26 -19.22
CA ILE A 414 0.64 -10.38 -20.40
C ILE A 414 1.77 -9.36 -20.25
N PHE A 415 1.92 -8.78 -19.06
CA PHE A 415 2.94 -7.77 -18.80
C PHE A 415 4.33 -8.40 -18.83
N ILE A 416 4.50 -9.54 -18.16
CA ILE A 416 5.77 -10.26 -18.13
C ILE A 416 6.20 -10.68 -19.53
N ARG A 417 5.32 -11.32 -20.32
CA ARG A 417 5.66 -11.76 -21.68
C ARG A 417 6.01 -10.59 -22.61
N ARG A 418 5.40 -9.41 -22.41
CA ARG A 418 5.71 -8.20 -23.18
C ARG A 418 7.14 -7.71 -22.92
N TRP A 419 7.60 -7.76 -21.67
CA TRP A 419 8.85 -7.13 -21.25
C TRP A 419 10.00 -8.11 -21.01
N VAL A 420 9.69 -9.40 -20.91
CA VAL A 420 10.62 -10.52 -20.77
C VAL A 420 10.27 -11.57 -21.83
N PRO A 421 10.51 -11.26 -23.13
CA PRO A 421 10.06 -12.10 -24.24
C PRO A 421 10.71 -13.49 -24.23
N GLU A 422 11.86 -13.67 -23.59
CA GLU A 422 12.49 -14.97 -23.39
C GLU A 422 11.65 -15.94 -22.51
N LEU A 423 10.63 -15.43 -21.82
CA LEU A 423 9.64 -16.22 -21.07
C LEU A 423 8.36 -16.49 -21.87
N ALA A 424 8.30 -16.12 -23.16
CA ALA A 424 7.12 -16.33 -23.99
C ALA A 424 6.70 -17.81 -24.09
N ASP A 425 7.65 -18.74 -24.02
CA ASP A 425 7.39 -20.19 -24.09
C ASP A 425 7.18 -20.84 -22.71
N ALA A 426 7.35 -20.08 -21.62
CA ALA A 426 7.10 -20.60 -20.27
C ALA A 426 5.58 -20.88 -20.11
N PRO A 427 5.18 -22.08 -19.64
CA PRO A 427 3.78 -22.39 -19.38
C PRO A 427 3.19 -21.43 -18.35
N GLY A 428 1.91 -21.07 -18.53
CA GLY A 428 1.23 -20.07 -17.69
C GLY A 428 1.37 -20.31 -16.19
N ASP A 429 1.19 -21.57 -15.75
CA ASP A 429 1.27 -21.97 -14.34
C ASP A 429 2.64 -21.72 -13.70
N PHE A 430 3.71 -21.69 -14.51
CA PHE A 430 5.08 -21.48 -14.05
C PHE A 430 5.64 -20.11 -14.41
N LEU A 431 4.93 -19.28 -15.18
CA LEU A 431 5.46 -18.02 -15.69
C LEU A 431 5.91 -17.06 -14.57
N HIS A 432 5.21 -17.05 -13.43
CA HIS A 432 5.55 -16.19 -12.30
C HIS A 432 6.72 -16.72 -11.44
N ALA A 433 7.09 -17.99 -11.62
CA ALA A 433 8.17 -18.67 -10.94
C ALA A 433 8.83 -19.72 -11.87
N PRO A 434 9.46 -19.28 -12.98
CA PRO A 434 9.88 -20.18 -14.06
C PRO A 434 10.88 -21.23 -13.61
N TRP A 435 11.65 -20.96 -12.56
CA TRP A 435 12.59 -21.90 -11.94
C TRP A 435 11.93 -23.15 -11.33
N GLU A 436 10.62 -23.13 -11.08
CA GLU A 436 9.86 -24.29 -10.58
C GLU A 436 9.49 -25.25 -11.73
N TRP A 437 9.58 -24.81 -12.98
CA TRP A 437 9.29 -25.63 -14.14
C TRP A 437 10.46 -26.57 -14.46
N SER A 438 10.20 -27.85 -14.68
CA SER A 438 11.23 -28.82 -15.11
C SER A 438 11.92 -28.45 -16.44
N GLY A 439 11.26 -27.62 -17.26
CA GLY A 439 11.80 -27.07 -18.50
C GLY A 439 12.62 -25.79 -18.34
N ALA A 440 12.83 -25.27 -17.12
CA ALA A 440 13.47 -23.98 -16.87
C ALA A 440 14.83 -23.82 -17.56
N ALA A 441 15.64 -24.89 -17.61
CA ALA A 441 16.96 -24.87 -18.26
C ALA A 441 16.91 -24.63 -19.78
N ARG A 442 15.72 -24.73 -20.41
CA ARG A 442 15.51 -24.41 -21.84
C ARG A 442 15.23 -22.93 -22.06
N LEU A 443 14.87 -22.20 -21.01
CA LEU A 443 14.61 -20.76 -21.07
C LEU A 443 15.95 -20.02 -21.04
N ASN A 444 16.12 -19.05 -21.92
CA ASN A 444 17.26 -18.11 -21.85
C ASN A 444 16.99 -17.01 -20.82
N TYR A 445 16.64 -17.41 -19.59
CA TYR A 445 16.26 -16.52 -18.49
C TYR A 445 17.00 -16.93 -17.21
N PRO A 446 17.65 -16.00 -16.48
CA PRO A 446 18.52 -16.36 -15.37
C PRO A 446 17.72 -16.96 -14.19
N PRO A 447 18.34 -17.84 -13.39
CA PRO A 447 17.74 -18.32 -12.16
C PRO A 447 17.61 -17.18 -11.13
N PRO A 448 16.72 -17.31 -10.13
CA PRO A 448 16.60 -16.35 -9.03
C PRO A 448 17.94 -16.01 -8.41
N VAL A 449 18.24 -14.73 -8.30
CA VAL A 449 19.47 -14.20 -7.67
C VAL A 449 19.54 -14.51 -6.17
N VAL A 450 18.39 -14.72 -5.53
CA VAL A 450 18.26 -15.08 -4.11
C VAL A 450 17.08 -16.03 -3.92
N ASP A 451 17.03 -16.72 -2.77
CA ASP A 451 15.80 -17.40 -2.31
C ASP A 451 14.88 -16.36 -1.64
N GLU A 452 13.67 -16.19 -2.19
CA GLU A 452 12.71 -15.15 -1.77
C GLU A 452 12.37 -15.26 -0.28
N ASN A 453 12.05 -16.48 0.16
CA ASN A 453 11.55 -16.74 1.51
C ASN A 453 12.65 -16.54 2.55
N ARG A 454 13.86 -17.05 2.27
CA ARG A 454 15.04 -16.89 3.10
C ARG A 454 15.44 -15.42 3.19
N ALA A 455 15.53 -14.73 2.07
CA ALA A 455 15.90 -13.30 2.05
C ALA A 455 14.87 -12.46 2.81
N GLY A 456 13.57 -12.68 2.57
CA GLY A 456 12.49 -11.99 3.27
C GLY A 456 12.48 -12.24 4.78
N ARG A 457 12.77 -13.47 5.24
CA ARG A 457 12.92 -13.77 6.68
C ARG A 457 14.12 -13.06 7.29
N LEU A 458 15.28 -13.11 6.65
CA LEU A 458 16.49 -12.45 7.12
C LEU A 458 16.29 -10.93 7.21
N ALA A 459 15.62 -10.34 6.21
CA ALA A 459 15.27 -8.94 6.20
C ALA A 459 14.39 -8.52 7.37
N ARG A 460 13.32 -9.29 7.63
CA ARG A 460 12.44 -9.05 8.80
C ARG A 460 13.21 -9.12 10.11
N ALA A 461 14.08 -10.11 10.27
CA ALA A 461 14.89 -10.27 11.48
C ALA A 461 15.85 -9.10 11.70
N ARG A 462 16.63 -8.72 10.67
CA ARG A 462 17.58 -7.59 10.73
C ARG A 462 16.88 -6.25 11.01
N ILE A 463 15.76 -5.97 10.33
CA ILE A 463 14.96 -4.76 10.58
C ILE A 463 14.38 -4.78 12.00
N ALA A 464 13.82 -5.91 12.45
CA ALA A 464 13.26 -6.02 13.80
C ALA A 464 14.32 -5.78 14.89
N ALA A 465 15.52 -6.33 14.70
CA ALA A 465 16.65 -6.12 15.61
C ALA A 465 17.03 -4.63 15.70
N ALA A 466 17.18 -3.94 14.56
CA ALA A 466 17.50 -2.52 14.53
C ALA A 466 16.41 -1.66 15.20
N ARG A 467 15.13 -2.03 15.02
CA ARG A 467 13.97 -1.34 15.62
C ARG A 467 13.80 -1.58 17.12
N ALA A 468 14.49 -2.57 17.70
CA ALA A 468 14.41 -2.87 19.12
C ALA A 468 15.30 -1.94 19.98
N SER A 469 16.15 -1.12 19.36
CA SER A 469 17.06 -0.21 20.06
C SER A 469 16.33 0.98 20.71
N PRO A 470 16.77 1.46 21.90
CA PRO A 470 16.26 2.69 22.50
C PRO A 470 16.42 3.93 21.60
N GLU A 471 17.52 3.98 20.85
CA GLU A 471 17.84 5.04 19.90
C GLU A 471 16.79 5.11 18.79
N PHE A 472 16.31 3.96 18.31
CA PHE A 472 15.25 3.90 17.30
C PHE A 472 13.95 4.53 17.79
N GLU A 473 13.54 4.25 19.02
CA GLU A 473 12.30 4.79 19.60
C GLU A 473 12.36 6.33 19.74
N ALA A 474 13.50 6.84 20.24
CA ALA A 474 13.72 8.28 20.37
C ALA A 474 13.65 8.98 19.01
N GLU A 475 14.28 8.38 18.01
CA GLU A 475 14.34 8.93 16.66
C GLU A 475 12.99 8.83 15.94
N ALA A 476 12.28 7.70 16.08
CA ALA A 476 10.93 7.54 15.54
C ALA A 476 9.97 8.60 16.13
N ARG A 477 10.09 8.91 17.43
CA ARG A 477 9.32 9.98 18.07
C ARG A 477 9.67 11.35 17.48
N ARG A 478 10.96 11.67 17.28
CA ARG A 478 11.41 12.93 16.65
C ARG A 478 10.80 13.10 15.26
N ILE A 479 10.87 12.06 14.43
CA ILE A 479 10.32 12.07 13.07
C ILE A 479 8.81 12.23 13.10
N TYR A 480 8.09 11.51 13.98
CA TYR A 480 6.64 11.65 14.12
C TYR A 480 6.23 13.06 14.56
N LEU A 481 6.95 13.65 15.50
CA LEU A 481 6.67 15.01 15.97
C LEU A 481 6.85 16.03 14.84
N LYS A 482 7.88 15.87 14.02
CA LYS A 482 8.20 16.80 12.93
C LYS A 482 7.32 16.59 11.69
N HIS A 483 7.12 15.35 11.27
CA HIS A 483 6.55 14.99 9.96
C HIS A 483 5.15 14.37 10.02
N GLY A 484 4.73 13.86 11.18
CA GLY A 484 3.46 13.16 11.36
C GLY A 484 2.24 14.07 11.23
N SER A 485 1.26 13.69 10.41
CA SER A 485 0.01 14.42 10.23
C SER A 485 -0.83 14.47 11.52
N ARG A 486 -1.32 15.66 11.90
CA ARG A 486 -2.22 15.84 13.06
C ARG A 486 -3.69 15.67 12.75
N LYS A 487 -4.07 15.47 11.49
CA LYS A 487 -5.47 15.45 11.02
C LYS A 487 -6.36 14.49 11.83
N LYS A 488 -5.85 13.31 12.22
CA LYS A 488 -6.60 12.36 13.06
C LYS A 488 -6.74 12.79 14.51
N ALA A 489 -5.76 13.49 15.08
CA ALA A 489 -5.81 14.00 16.44
C ALA A 489 -6.79 15.17 16.56
N VAL A 490 -6.81 16.05 15.55
CA VAL A 490 -7.75 17.18 15.44
C VAL A 490 -9.18 16.69 15.20
N ILE A 491 -9.42 15.80 14.23
CA ILE A 491 -10.75 15.19 14.01
C ILE A 491 -11.26 14.48 15.27
N ARG A 492 -10.36 13.82 16.02
CA ARG A 492 -10.71 13.18 17.30
C ARG A 492 -11.07 14.22 18.36
N ALA A 493 -10.34 15.33 18.45
CA ALA A 493 -10.62 16.43 19.39
C ALA A 493 -11.90 17.19 19.04
N GLU A 494 -12.16 17.45 17.75
CA GLU A 494 -13.38 18.10 17.25
C GLU A 494 -14.62 17.25 17.48
N ARG A 495 -14.55 15.93 17.25
CA ARG A 495 -15.66 15.02 17.62
C ARG A 495 -15.96 15.05 19.12
N ILE A 496 -14.92 15.06 19.96
CA ILE A 496 -15.06 15.18 21.42
C ILE A 496 -15.71 16.54 21.79
N ALA A 497 -15.27 17.63 21.16
CA ALA A 497 -15.82 18.97 21.39
C ALA A 497 -17.27 19.12 20.90
N GLN A 498 -17.67 18.40 19.85
CA GLN A 498 -19.03 18.37 19.31
C GLN A 498 -19.97 17.37 20.03
N GLY A 499 -19.52 16.74 21.13
CA GLY A 499 -20.30 15.73 21.84
C GLY A 499 -20.59 14.45 21.03
N LEU A 500 -19.94 14.30 19.87
CA LEU A 500 -20.06 13.12 19.03
C LEU A 500 -19.17 12.02 19.62
N PRO A 501 -19.69 10.77 19.78
CA PRO A 501 -18.89 9.69 20.32
C PRO A 501 -17.63 9.50 19.46
N PRO A 502 -16.46 9.22 20.07
CA PRO A 502 -15.28 8.85 19.30
C PRO A 502 -15.59 7.63 18.44
N THR A 503 -15.01 7.54 17.24
CA THR A 503 -15.09 6.35 16.37
C THR A 503 -14.93 5.08 17.21
N PRO A 504 -15.81 4.06 17.06
CA PRO A 504 -15.99 3.03 18.08
C PRO A 504 -14.64 2.42 18.47
N GLN A 505 -14.20 2.75 19.68
CA GLN A 505 -13.16 1.98 20.33
C GLN A 505 -13.75 0.60 20.61
N LYS A 506 -13.06 -0.46 20.18
CA LYS A 506 -13.29 -1.80 20.72
C LYS A 506 -13.32 -1.67 22.24
N LYS A 507 -14.48 -2.01 22.83
CA LYS A 507 -14.67 -2.02 24.29
C LYS A 507 -13.58 -2.89 24.90
N THR A 508 -12.61 -2.26 25.54
CA THR A 508 -11.69 -2.94 26.45
C THR A 508 -12.29 -2.79 27.84
N SER A 509 -12.68 -3.92 28.43
CA SER A 509 -13.15 -4.00 29.81
C SER A 509 -12.04 -3.52 30.75
N ALA A 510 -12.41 -2.65 31.69
CA ALA A 510 -11.53 -2.07 32.69
C ALA A 510 -10.78 -3.13 33.51
N LYS A 511 -9.45 -2.98 33.62
CA LYS A 511 -8.65 -3.33 34.81
C LYS A 511 -7.45 -2.36 34.92
N ILE A 512 -7.13 -2.03 36.17
CA ILE A 512 -6.20 -1.03 36.71
C ILE A 512 -4.78 -1.12 36.09
N PRO A 513 -4.07 0.00 35.86
CA PRO A 513 -2.84 0.02 35.06
C PRO A 513 -1.59 -0.39 35.85
N THR A 514 -0.80 -1.28 35.25
CA THR A 514 0.66 -1.34 35.44
C THR A 514 1.29 -0.89 34.12
N PRO A 515 2.30 0.00 34.09
CA PRO A 515 2.73 0.64 32.86
C PRO A 515 3.53 -0.34 31.98
N ARG A 516 2.84 -1.07 31.10
CA ARG A 516 3.47 -1.61 29.89
C ARG A 516 3.33 -0.56 28.80
N ARG A 517 4.47 0.02 28.37
CA ARG A 517 4.57 0.78 27.12
C ARG A 517 3.99 -0.09 26.00
N LEU A 518 2.96 0.41 25.32
CA LEU A 518 2.49 -0.18 24.06
C LEU A 518 3.66 -0.09 23.06
N PRO A 519 4.08 -1.17 22.39
CA PRO A 519 5.09 -1.08 21.34
C PRO A 519 4.55 -0.22 20.19
N MET A 520 5.41 0.66 19.65
CA MET A 520 5.11 1.56 18.51
C MET A 520 4.71 0.81 17.21
N SER A 521 4.69 -0.53 17.19
CA SER A 521 4.32 -1.37 16.05
C SER A 521 2.84 -1.34 15.67
N ASP A 522 1.95 -0.94 16.58
CA ASP A 522 0.50 -0.94 16.35
C ASP A 522 -0.02 0.34 15.65
N GLN A 523 0.86 1.26 15.30
CA GLN A 523 0.43 2.47 14.60
C GLN A 523 -0.09 2.15 13.17
N PRO A 524 -1.24 2.70 12.76
CA PRO A 524 -1.63 2.69 11.35
C PRO A 524 -0.58 3.48 10.55
N ASP A 525 -0.35 3.06 9.30
CA ASP A 525 0.51 3.78 8.35
C ASP A 525 0.19 5.29 8.40
N LEU A 526 1.25 6.12 8.38
CA LEU A 526 1.20 7.59 8.53
C LEU A 526 0.19 8.27 7.59
N PHE A 527 -0.23 7.54 6.55
CA PHE A 527 -1.06 7.99 5.43
C PHE A 527 -2.49 7.44 5.46
N GLY A 528 -2.88 6.69 6.49
CA GLY A 528 -4.22 6.15 6.56
C GLY A 528 -4.56 5.18 5.42
N ASN A 529 -3.55 4.57 4.80
CA ASN A 529 -3.77 3.36 4.02
C ASN A 529 -4.38 2.34 4.99
N THR A 530 -5.69 2.15 4.91
CA THR A 530 -6.20 0.78 5.03
C THR A 530 -5.35 -0.03 4.05
N PRO A 531 -4.79 -1.19 4.47
CA PRO A 531 -4.39 -2.18 3.48
C PRO A 531 -5.51 -2.22 2.44
N ASP A 532 -5.21 -2.22 1.13
CA ASP A 532 -6.19 -2.71 0.15
C ASP A 532 -6.85 -3.90 0.82
N ALA A 533 -8.17 -3.80 1.09
CA ALA A 533 -8.85 -4.82 1.89
C ALA A 533 -8.44 -6.14 1.28
N ALA A 534 -7.66 -6.91 2.04
CA ALA A 534 -7.01 -8.07 1.49
C ALA A 534 -8.12 -8.94 0.92
N LYS A 535 -8.02 -9.32 -0.36
CA LYS A 535 -9.09 -10.08 -1.01
C LYS A 535 -9.42 -11.26 -0.08
N PRO A 536 -10.69 -11.41 0.35
CA PRO A 536 -11.04 -12.41 1.34
C PRO A 536 -10.61 -13.79 0.82
N ILE A 537 -9.84 -14.51 1.63
CA ILE A 537 -9.45 -15.89 1.33
C ILE A 537 -10.64 -16.76 1.68
N ILE A 538 -11.55 -16.98 0.74
CA ILE A 538 -12.75 -17.81 0.97
C ILE A 538 -12.39 -19.27 0.72
N PRO A 539 -12.45 -20.16 1.73
CA PRO A 539 -12.27 -21.58 1.53
C PRO A 539 -13.26 -22.16 0.52
N ALA A 540 -12.78 -23.02 -0.38
CA ALA A 540 -13.61 -23.69 -1.36
C ALA A 540 -14.67 -24.58 -0.70
N GLY A 541 -15.86 -24.64 -1.30
CA GLY A 541 -16.97 -25.49 -0.86
C GLY A 541 -17.72 -25.01 0.38
N LEU A 542 -17.49 -23.78 0.88
CA LEU A 542 -18.31 -23.23 1.96
C LEU A 542 -19.72 -22.85 1.48
N PRO A 543 -20.78 -23.19 2.25
CA PRO A 543 -22.14 -22.70 2.01
C PRO A 543 -22.23 -21.16 2.01
N GLN A 544 -23.20 -20.62 1.27
CA GLN A 544 -23.36 -19.16 1.11
C GLN A 544 -23.64 -18.45 2.44
N SER A 545 -24.39 -19.09 3.34
CA SER A 545 -24.71 -18.56 4.66
C SER A 545 -23.46 -18.32 5.51
N TRP A 546 -22.47 -19.23 5.45
CA TRP A 546 -21.16 -19.03 6.09
C TRP A 546 -20.27 -18.02 5.38
N LYS A 547 -20.26 -18.02 4.04
CA LYS A 547 -19.48 -17.04 3.26
C LYS A 547 -19.88 -15.62 3.59
N GLY A 548 -21.19 -15.36 3.72
CA GLY A 548 -21.72 -14.05 4.11
C GLY A 548 -21.33 -13.68 5.54
N ALA A 549 -21.61 -14.57 6.50
CA ALA A 549 -21.39 -14.29 7.92
C ALA A 549 -19.91 -14.09 8.30
N LEU A 550 -18.99 -14.77 7.62
CA LEU A 550 -17.56 -14.76 7.94
C LEU A 550 -16.70 -13.98 6.93
N ALA A 551 -17.32 -13.24 5.99
CA ALA A 551 -16.59 -12.50 4.95
C ALA A 551 -15.54 -11.54 5.52
N ALA A 552 -15.86 -10.86 6.62
CA ALA A 552 -14.96 -9.93 7.29
C ALA A 552 -13.73 -10.64 7.89
N GLU A 553 -13.92 -11.86 8.42
CA GLU A 553 -12.86 -12.67 9.01
C GLU A 553 -11.92 -13.20 7.92
N PHE A 554 -12.46 -13.65 6.79
CA PHE A 554 -11.64 -14.10 5.65
C PHE A 554 -10.79 -12.99 5.02
N ALA A 555 -11.18 -11.72 5.20
CA ALA A 555 -10.40 -10.55 4.79
C ALA A 555 -9.51 -9.99 5.92
N ALA A 556 -9.60 -10.52 7.14
CA ALA A 556 -8.92 -9.97 8.29
C ALA A 556 -7.42 -10.33 8.27
N PRO A 557 -6.52 -9.42 8.67
CA PRO A 557 -5.07 -9.67 8.64
C PRO A 557 -4.63 -10.94 9.38
N TYR A 558 -5.23 -11.25 10.52
CA TYR A 558 -4.89 -12.46 11.30
C TYR A 558 -5.21 -13.75 10.53
N PHE A 559 -6.23 -13.75 9.67
CA PHE A 559 -6.62 -14.92 8.89
C PHE A 559 -5.66 -15.15 7.71
N HIS A 560 -5.12 -14.07 7.13
CA HIS A 560 -4.03 -14.16 6.17
C HIS A 560 -2.74 -14.69 6.82
N GLU A 561 -2.39 -14.19 8.01
CA GLU A 561 -1.27 -14.70 8.81
C GLU A 561 -1.44 -16.18 9.16
N LEU A 562 -2.65 -16.57 9.57
CA LEU A 562 -3.00 -17.97 9.83
C LEU A 562 -2.85 -18.84 8.58
N LYS A 563 -3.32 -18.38 7.42
CA LYS A 563 -3.17 -19.10 6.15
C LYS A 563 -1.70 -19.28 5.80
N ASP A 564 -0.89 -18.22 5.91
CA ASP A 564 0.55 -18.30 5.62
C ASP A 564 1.27 -19.24 6.61
N PHE A 565 0.94 -19.17 7.90
CA PHE A 565 1.43 -20.12 8.93
C PHE A 565 1.08 -21.57 8.59
N LEU A 566 -0.16 -21.86 8.17
CA LEU A 566 -0.58 -23.22 7.84
C LEU A 566 0.07 -23.76 6.57
N VAL A 567 0.35 -22.91 5.59
CA VAL A 567 1.11 -23.28 4.38
C VAL A 567 2.53 -23.68 4.78
N GLU A 568 3.19 -22.88 5.63
CA GLU A 568 4.54 -23.19 6.13
C GLU A 568 4.57 -24.45 7.01
N GLU A 569 3.60 -24.59 7.92
CA GLU A 569 3.49 -25.78 8.78
C GLU A 569 3.28 -27.06 7.97
N ARG A 570 2.47 -27.01 6.91
CA ARG A 570 2.24 -28.18 6.03
C ARG A 570 3.44 -28.51 5.15
N ALA A 571 4.30 -27.54 4.85
CA ALA A 571 5.54 -27.78 4.12
C ALA A 571 6.60 -28.48 4.98
N THR A 572 6.53 -28.32 6.30
CA THR A 572 7.57 -28.75 7.24
C THR A 572 7.15 -29.90 8.16
N HIS A 573 5.85 -30.06 8.39
CA HIS A 573 5.29 -31.04 9.32
C HIS A 573 4.03 -31.71 8.76
N THR A 574 3.71 -32.90 9.27
CA THR A 574 2.42 -33.54 9.02
C THR A 574 1.33 -32.88 9.86
N ILE A 575 0.35 -32.24 9.20
CA ILE A 575 -0.74 -31.50 9.85
C ILE A 575 -2.10 -32.17 9.58
N TYR A 576 -2.89 -32.37 10.63
CA TYR A 576 -4.25 -32.91 10.58
C TYR A 576 -5.31 -31.84 10.91
N PRO A 577 -6.53 -31.93 10.35
CA PRO A 577 -6.91 -32.83 9.26
C PRO A 577 -6.25 -32.41 7.92
N PRO A 578 -6.36 -33.17 6.83
CA PRO A 578 -5.95 -32.74 5.49
C PRO A 578 -6.54 -31.38 5.11
N ALA A 579 -5.86 -30.60 4.26
CA ALA A 579 -6.26 -29.22 3.93
C ALA A 579 -7.70 -29.13 3.38
N ALA A 580 -8.11 -30.11 2.57
CA ALA A 580 -9.45 -30.20 2.03
C ALA A 580 -10.52 -30.32 3.13
N ASP A 581 -10.19 -30.91 4.29
CA ASP A 581 -11.16 -31.27 5.33
C ASP A 581 -11.28 -30.22 6.44
N VAL A 582 -10.39 -29.23 6.52
CA VAL A 582 -10.28 -28.27 7.64
C VAL A 582 -11.62 -27.59 7.97
N PHE A 583 -12.43 -27.29 6.95
CA PHE A 583 -13.71 -26.59 7.11
C PHE A 583 -14.94 -27.50 7.04
N ASN A 584 -14.80 -28.83 7.12
CA ASN A 584 -15.91 -29.77 6.95
C ASN A 584 -17.07 -29.53 7.94
N ALA A 585 -16.80 -29.11 9.19
CA ALA A 585 -17.85 -28.70 10.13
C ALA A 585 -18.79 -27.63 9.55
N LEU A 586 -18.23 -26.62 8.87
CA LEU A 586 -19.01 -25.54 8.25
C LEU A 586 -19.64 -25.98 6.92
N ARG A 587 -19.05 -26.97 6.23
CA ARG A 587 -19.60 -27.49 4.96
C ARG A 587 -20.79 -28.39 5.17
N PHE A 588 -20.72 -29.30 6.14
CA PHE A 588 -21.81 -30.23 6.44
C PHE A 588 -22.96 -29.56 7.20
N THR A 589 -22.70 -28.46 7.91
CA THR A 589 -23.72 -27.73 8.67
C THR A 589 -23.77 -26.26 8.25
N PRO A 590 -24.53 -25.89 7.20
CA PRO A 590 -24.79 -24.49 6.83
C PRO A 590 -25.34 -23.68 8.01
N LEU A 591 -24.99 -22.39 8.10
CA LEU A 591 -25.30 -21.54 9.26
C LEU A 591 -26.81 -21.49 9.54
N ASP A 592 -27.63 -21.39 8.50
CA ASP A 592 -29.10 -21.37 8.51
C ASP A 592 -29.72 -22.69 9.01
N ARG A 593 -28.96 -23.78 9.05
CA ARG A 593 -29.42 -25.11 9.51
C ARG A 593 -28.85 -25.53 10.86
N VAL A 594 -28.05 -24.68 11.51
CA VAL A 594 -27.47 -25.00 12.83
C VAL A 594 -28.58 -25.10 13.89
N LYS A 595 -28.75 -26.26 14.51
CA LYS A 595 -29.67 -26.47 15.64
C LYS A 595 -28.92 -26.65 16.95
N VAL A 596 -27.75 -27.27 16.87
CA VAL A 596 -26.91 -27.60 18.02
C VAL A 596 -25.47 -27.21 17.71
N PHE A 597 -24.78 -26.60 18.67
CA PHE A 597 -23.35 -26.28 18.57
C PHE A 597 -22.57 -27.09 19.61
N ILE A 598 -21.60 -27.90 19.18
CA ILE A 598 -20.72 -28.67 20.07
C ILE A 598 -19.27 -28.24 19.85
N LEU A 599 -18.62 -27.76 20.92
CA LEU A 599 -17.24 -27.25 20.86
C LEU A 599 -16.22 -28.27 21.37
N GLY A 600 -15.34 -28.73 20.48
CA GLY A 600 -14.09 -29.43 20.80
C GLY A 600 -12.92 -28.47 21.00
N GLN A 601 -11.80 -28.99 21.51
CA GLN A 601 -10.58 -28.20 21.74
C GLN A 601 -9.71 -28.15 20.48
N ASP A 602 -9.16 -29.28 20.07
CA ASP A 602 -8.33 -29.47 18.88
C ASP A 602 -8.66 -30.81 18.19
N PRO A 603 -8.28 -31.00 16.90
CA PRO A 603 -8.56 -32.24 16.19
C PRO A 603 -7.73 -33.40 16.76
N TYR A 604 -8.17 -34.63 16.51
CA TYR A 604 -7.34 -35.80 16.80
C TYR A 604 -6.02 -35.74 16.01
N HIS A 605 -4.89 -35.93 16.72
CA HIS A 605 -3.54 -35.74 16.17
C HIS A 605 -2.89 -37.03 15.65
N GLY A 606 -3.64 -38.14 15.55
CA GLY A 606 -3.17 -39.40 14.97
C GLY A 606 -3.45 -39.51 13.46
N PRO A 607 -2.64 -40.29 12.72
CA PRO A 607 -2.84 -40.51 11.28
C PRO A 607 -4.23 -41.03 10.93
N GLY A 608 -4.85 -40.43 9.91
CA GLY A 608 -6.16 -40.83 9.39
C GLY A 608 -7.36 -40.55 10.30
N GLN A 609 -7.15 -39.96 11.48
CA GLN A 609 -8.22 -39.76 12.47
C GLN A 609 -9.10 -38.53 12.15
N ALA A 610 -8.50 -37.33 12.17
CA ALA A 610 -9.27 -36.09 12.03
C ALA A 610 -9.72 -35.85 10.59
N HIS A 611 -10.97 -35.39 10.44
CA HIS A 611 -11.59 -35.05 9.15
C HIS A 611 -12.41 -33.75 9.21
N GLY A 612 -12.13 -32.89 10.19
CA GLY A 612 -12.73 -31.55 10.30
C GLY A 612 -13.98 -31.43 11.17
N LEU A 613 -14.48 -32.52 11.75
CA LEU A 613 -15.52 -32.51 12.79
C LEU A 613 -14.92 -32.77 14.18
N SER A 614 -15.37 -32.05 15.21
CA SER A 614 -14.99 -32.32 16.59
C SER A 614 -15.53 -33.68 17.06
N PHE A 615 -14.78 -34.35 17.93
CA PHE A 615 -15.08 -35.68 18.48
C PHE A 615 -15.26 -36.82 17.47
N SER A 616 -15.12 -36.59 16.16
CA SER A 616 -15.33 -37.58 15.11
C SER A 616 -14.03 -38.09 14.47
N VAL A 617 -14.05 -39.35 14.05
CA VAL A 617 -12.98 -40.00 13.26
C VAL A 617 -13.53 -40.65 11.99
N ARG A 618 -12.69 -40.83 10.97
CA ARG A 618 -13.07 -41.51 9.72
C ARG A 618 -13.48 -42.97 9.93
N PRO A 619 -14.28 -43.57 9.01
CA PRO A 619 -14.56 -45.00 9.02
C PRO A 619 -13.28 -45.85 9.06
N GLY A 620 -13.33 -46.99 9.74
CA GLY A 620 -12.17 -47.88 9.93
C GLY A 620 -11.17 -47.45 11.02
N VAL A 621 -11.27 -46.22 11.54
CA VAL A 621 -10.46 -45.76 12.68
C VAL A 621 -11.09 -46.24 13.99
N ARG A 622 -10.26 -46.77 14.90
CA ARG A 622 -10.70 -47.14 16.25
C ARG A 622 -11.36 -45.96 16.96
N VAL A 623 -12.56 -46.18 17.50
CA VAL A 623 -13.32 -45.18 18.26
C VAL A 623 -12.48 -44.64 19.43
N PRO A 624 -12.18 -43.33 19.49
CA PRO A 624 -11.35 -42.75 20.55
C PRO A 624 -12.02 -42.81 21.92
N PRO A 625 -11.25 -42.80 23.04
CA PRO A 625 -11.81 -42.91 24.40
C PRO A 625 -12.89 -41.87 24.73
N SER A 626 -12.70 -40.62 24.28
CA SER A 626 -13.69 -39.55 24.50
C SER A 626 -15.01 -39.85 23.81
N LEU A 627 -14.98 -40.40 22.60
CA LEU A 627 -16.19 -40.77 21.85
C LEU A 627 -16.85 -42.03 22.43
N GLN A 628 -16.07 -42.99 22.94
CA GLN A 628 -16.62 -44.14 23.68
C GLN A 628 -17.41 -43.69 24.92
N ASN A 629 -16.92 -42.67 25.62
CA ASN A 629 -17.63 -42.11 26.77
C ASN A 629 -18.90 -41.36 26.36
N ILE A 630 -18.88 -40.65 25.22
CA ILE A 630 -20.09 -40.07 24.62
C ILE A 630 -21.12 -41.15 24.30
N TYR A 631 -20.73 -42.28 23.70
CA TYR A 631 -21.66 -43.39 23.41
C TYR A 631 -22.23 -44.04 24.67
N LYS A 632 -21.41 -44.22 25.72
CA LYS A 632 -21.90 -44.72 27.02
C LYS A 632 -22.93 -43.79 27.64
N GLU A 633 -22.71 -42.48 27.59
CA GLU A 633 -23.69 -41.50 28.06
C GLU A 633 -24.99 -41.60 27.24
N LEU A 634 -24.88 -41.61 25.90
CA LEU A 634 -26.02 -41.77 24.98
C LEU A 634 -26.86 -43.01 25.26
N GLN A 635 -26.25 -44.16 25.58
CA GLN A 635 -26.98 -45.38 25.93
C GLN A 635 -27.88 -45.21 27.16
N THR A 636 -27.47 -44.34 28.10
CA THR A 636 -28.25 -44.07 29.32
C THR A 636 -29.17 -42.86 29.20
N ASP A 637 -28.92 -41.99 28.22
CA ASP A 637 -29.62 -40.71 28.03
C ASP A 637 -30.74 -40.81 26.99
N ILE A 638 -30.52 -41.54 25.89
CA ILE A 638 -31.45 -41.68 24.77
C ILE A 638 -32.02 -43.11 24.73
N PRO A 639 -33.32 -43.31 24.99
CA PRO A 639 -33.95 -44.63 24.92
C PRO A 639 -33.74 -45.29 23.54
N GLY A 640 -33.31 -46.54 23.54
CA GLY A 640 -33.10 -47.32 22.31
C GLY A 640 -31.78 -47.08 21.58
N PHE A 641 -30.91 -46.17 22.07
CA PHE A 641 -29.62 -45.91 21.45
C PHE A 641 -28.70 -47.14 21.50
N THR A 642 -28.21 -47.54 20.33
CA THR A 642 -27.23 -48.63 20.17
C THR A 642 -25.92 -48.05 19.66
N PRO A 643 -24.79 -48.21 20.37
CA PRO A 643 -23.50 -47.70 19.92
C PRO A 643 -23.04 -48.34 18.60
N PRO A 644 -22.71 -47.54 17.57
CA PRO A 644 -22.10 -48.07 16.36
C PRO A 644 -20.65 -48.50 16.60
N ARG A 645 -20.09 -49.27 15.66
CA ARG A 645 -18.68 -49.72 15.70
C ARG A 645 -17.70 -48.74 15.02
N HIS A 646 -18.12 -47.53 14.69
CA HIS A 646 -17.32 -46.47 14.07
C HIS A 646 -17.49 -45.14 14.80
N GLY A 647 -16.63 -44.15 14.50
CA GLY A 647 -16.67 -42.81 15.13
C GLY A 647 -17.02 -41.66 14.18
N TYR A 648 -17.62 -41.98 13.04
CA TYR A 648 -17.97 -41.03 11.98
C TYR A 648 -19.32 -40.34 12.28
N LEU A 649 -19.28 -39.05 12.62
CA LEU A 649 -20.43 -38.28 13.14
C LEU A 649 -21.09 -37.39 12.08
N ARG A 650 -20.84 -37.64 10.79
CA ARG A 650 -21.38 -36.83 9.70
C ARG A 650 -22.91 -36.78 9.70
N ALA A 651 -23.57 -37.89 10.02
CA ALA A 651 -25.04 -37.96 10.13
C ALA A 651 -25.63 -37.00 11.18
N TRP A 652 -24.88 -36.64 12.23
CA TRP A 652 -25.30 -35.58 13.16
C TRP A 652 -25.11 -34.19 12.54
N ALA A 653 -23.99 -33.96 11.84
CA ALA A 653 -23.71 -32.69 11.19
C ALA A 653 -24.78 -32.31 10.14
N GLU A 654 -25.24 -33.30 9.37
CA GLU A 654 -26.29 -33.13 8.36
C GLU A 654 -27.67 -32.81 8.96
N GLN A 655 -27.91 -33.18 10.22
CA GLN A 655 -29.12 -32.84 10.98
C GLN A 655 -29.08 -31.44 11.63
N GLY A 656 -27.97 -30.71 11.50
CA GLY A 656 -27.81 -29.38 12.11
C GLY A 656 -26.89 -29.34 13.33
N VAL A 657 -26.15 -30.40 13.64
CA VAL A 657 -25.19 -30.42 14.76
C VAL A 657 -23.82 -29.90 14.30
N LEU A 658 -23.51 -28.64 14.57
CA LEU A 658 -22.22 -28.04 14.25
C LEU A 658 -21.13 -28.53 15.22
N LEU A 659 -20.33 -29.50 14.77
CA LEU A 659 -19.22 -30.12 15.51
C LEU A 659 -17.90 -29.39 15.22
N LEU A 660 -17.65 -28.27 15.91
CA LEU A 660 -16.48 -27.41 15.66
C LEU A 660 -15.38 -27.61 16.71
N ASN A 661 -14.11 -27.56 16.31
CA ASN A 661 -12.98 -27.44 17.25
C ASN A 661 -12.57 -25.97 17.41
N ALA A 662 -12.10 -25.56 18.58
CA ALA A 662 -11.61 -24.20 18.82
C ALA A 662 -10.28 -23.90 18.10
N VAL A 663 -9.48 -24.93 17.86
CA VAL A 663 -8.33 -24.91 16.95
C VAL A 663 -8.61 -25.93 15.85
N LEU A 664 -8.56 -25.54 14.57
CA LEU A 664 -9.04 -26.40 13.48
C LEU A 664 -7.97 -27.33 12.90
N THR A 665 -6.71 -27.17 13.31
CA THR A 665 -5.59 -27.97 12.82
C THR A 665 -4.62 -28.30 13.95
N VAL A 666 -3.89 -29.39 13.80
CA VAL A 666 -2.91 -29.86 14.78
C VAL A 666 -1.78 -30.59 14.07
N ARG A 667 -0.59 -30.57 14.66
CA ARG A 667 0.56 -31.32 14.18
C ARG A 667 0.46 -32.78 14.65
N ALA A 668 0.90 -33.70 13.82
CA ALA A 668 0.94 -35.12 14.14
C ALA A 668 1.65 -35.36 15.49
N GLY A 669 0.98 -36.06 16.40
CA GLY A 669 1.51 -36.41 17.72
C GLY A 669 1.66 -35.25 18.72
N GLN A 670 1.23 -34.02 18.39
CA GLN A 670 1.39 -32.84 19.27
C GLN A 670 0.06 -32.12 19.48
N ALA A 671 -0.70 -32.52 20.50
CA ALA A 671 -1.93 -31.84 20.89
C ALA A 671 -1.70 -30.33 21.15
N ASN A 672 -2.66 -29.50 20.75
CA ASN A 672 -2.63 -28.04 20.86
C ASN A 672 -1.44 -27.32 20.17
N SER A 673 -0.74 -27.97 19.23
CA SER A 673 0.44 -27.36 18.57
C SER A 673 0.14 -26.04 17.85
N HIS A 674 -1.10 -25.82 17.39
CA HIS A 674 -1.52 -24.62 16.67
C HIS A 674 -2.36 -23.66 17.52
N ALA A 675 -2.33 -23.80 18.85
CA ALA A 675 -2.94 -22.84 19.75
C ALA A 675 -2.27 -21.45 19.62
N ASN A 676 -3.06 -20.40 19.74
CA ASN A 676 -2.70 -18.98 19.60
C ASN A 676 -2.12 -18.61 18.23
N LYS A 677 -2.44 -19.37 17.19
CA LYS A 677 -2.00 -19.09 15.80
C LYS A 677 -3.05 -18.38 14.95
N GLY A 678 -4.21 -18.07 15.52
CA GLY A 678 -5.28 -17.30 14.88
C GLY A 678 -6.60 -18.06 14.75
N TRP A 679 -6.62 -19.37 14.98
CA TRP A 679 -7.85 -20.17 14.93
C TRP A 679 -8.89 -19.75 15.96
N GLU A 680 -8.45 -19.37 17.16
CA GLU A 680 -9.37 -19.00 18.24
C GLU A 680 -10.19 -17.75 17.88
N GLY A 681 -9.59 -16.78 17.21
CA GLY A 681 -10.30 -15.60 16.71
C GLY A 681 -11.35 -15.97 15.67
N PHE A 682 -10.99 -16.86 14.73
CA PHE A 682 -11.91 -17.35 13.72
C PHE A 682 -13.09 -18.12 14.33
N THR A 683 -12.82 -19.04 15.26
CA THR A 683 -13.89 -19.82 15.92
C THR A 683 -14.76 -18.99 16.83
N ASP A 684 -14.23 -17.93 17.45
CA ASP A 684 -15.03 -16.96 18.20
C ASP A 684 -16.00 -16.22 17.28
N ALA A 685 -15.58 -15.88 16.05
CA ALA A 685 -16.46 -15.30 15.05
C ALA A 685 -17.53 -16.28 14.57
N VAL A 686 -17.21 -17.58 14.45
CA VAL A 686 -18.21 -18.62 14.16
C VAL A 686 -19.26 -18.69 15.28
N ILE A 687 -18.83 -18.70 16.56
CA ILE A 687 -19.75 -18.71 17.71
C ILE A 687 -20.63 -17.45 17.71
N GLN A 688 -20.06 -16.29 17.41
CA GLN A 688 -20.80 -15.03 17.33
C GLN A 688 -21.81 -15.03 16.19
N ALA A 689 -21.47 -15.61 15.03
CA ALA A 689 -22.38 -15.75 13.90
C ALA A 689 -23.57 -16.67 14.24
N VAL A 690 -23.33 -17.76 14.98
CA VAL A 690 -24.40 -18.63 15.47
C VAL A 690 -25.23 -17.93 16.54
N ASN A 691 -24.60 -17.21 17.47
CA ASN A 691 -25.29 -16.44 18.51
C ASN A 691 -26.16 -15.29 17.97
N ALA A 692 -25.85 -14.81 16.77
CA ALA A 692 -26.62 -13.76 16.09
C ALA A 692 -27.88 -14.30 15.42
N ARG A 693 -28.12 -15.62 15.42
CA ARG A 693 -29.31 -16.20 14.81
C ARG A 693 -30.57 -15.89 15.60
N GLU A 694 -31.65 -15.71 14.86
CA GLU A 694 -32.99 -15.52 15.41
C GLU A 694 -33.66 -16.85 15.75
N GLU A 695 -33.22 -17.98 15.19
CA GLU A 695 -33.72 -19.30 15.59
C GLU A 695 -32.95 -19.83 16.81
N ARG A 696 -33.63 -20.64 17.65
CA ARG A 696 -33.01 -21.21 18.85
C ARG A 696 -31.89 -22.18 18.45
N VAL A 697 -30.71 -21.97 19.01
CA VAL A 697 -29.58 -22.92 18.95
C VAL A 697 -29.23 -23.38 20.35
N VAL A 698 -28.97 -24.68 20.51
CA VAL A 698 -28.50 -25.26 21.78
C VAL A 698 -26.98 -25.40 21.75
N PHE A 699 -26.29 -24.70 22.64
CA PHE A 699 -24.83 -24.75 22.77
C PHE A 699 -24.42 -25.75 23.84
N VAL A 700 -23.69 -26.79 23.43
CA VAL A 700 -23.19 -27.84 24.31
C VAL A 700 -21.71 -27.59 24.61
N LEU A 701 -21.42 -27.21 25.85
CA LEU A 701 -20.09 -26.78 26.29
C LEU A 701 -19.48 -27.78 27.28
N TRP A 702 -18.72 -28.74 26.76
CA TRP A 702 -18.07 -29.77 27.56
C TRP A 702 -16.68 -29.33 28.06
N GLY A 703 -16.51 -29.34 29.37
CA GLY A 703 -15.23 -29.04 30.01
C GLY A 703 -14.89 -27.55 30.13
N ALA A 704 -13.84 -27.25 30.90
CA ALA A 704 -13.50 -25.88 31.27
C ALA A 704 -13.13 -25.00 30.07
N TYR A 705 -12.57 -25.56 29.01
CA TYR A 705 -12.23 -24.81 27.80
C TYR A 705 -13.50 -24.32 27.08
N ALA A 706 -14.45 -25.22 26.81
CA ALA A 706 -15.68 -24.87 26.11
C ALA A 706 -16.54 -23.89 26.92
N ARG A 707 -16.67 -24.11 28.24
CA ARG A 707 -17.42 -23.20 29.13
C ARG A 707 -16.89 -21.76 29.14
N LYS A 708 -15.59 -21.55 28.91
CA LYS A 708 -15.04 -20.17 28.77
C LYS A 708 -15.62 -19.40 27.58
N LYS A 709 -16.17 -20.09 26.59
CA LYS A 709 -16.82 -19.49 25.42
C LYS A 709 -18.28 -19.13 25.66
N ALA A 710 -18.88 -19.54 26.79
CA ALA A 710 -20.23 -19.15 27.17
C ALA A 710 -20.44 -17.62 27.16
N LYS A 711 -19.40 -16.85 27.49
CA LYS A 711 -19.41 -15.37 27.44
C LYS A 711 -19.68 -14.77 26.05
N LEU A 712 -19.55 -15.55 24.97
CA LEU A 712 -19.82 -15.13 23.60
C LEU A 712 -21.28 -15.42 23.19
N ILE A 713 -22.00 -16.19 24.00
CA ILE A 713 -23.40 -16.56 23.78
C ILE A 713 -24.24 -15.61 24.64
N THR A 714 -24.70 -14.52 24.04
CA THR A 714 -25.40 -13.44 24.72
C THR A 714 -26.88 -13.34 24.36
N ASN A 715 -27.31 -14.05 23.32
CA ASN A 715 -28.70 -14.03 22.88
C ASN A 715 -29.54 -14.92 23.83
N PRO A 716 -30.54 -14.35 24.53
CA PRO A 716 -31.33 -15.07 25.54
C PRO A 716 -32.20 -16.19 24.97
N GLN A 717 -32.41 -16.23 23.66
CA GLN A 717 -33.19 -17.30 23.02
C GLN A 717 -32.43 -18.64 22.97
N HIS A 718 -31.11 -18.60 23.02
CA HIS A 718 -30.27 -19.79 22.96
C HIS A 718 -30.16 -20.48 24.33
N VAL A 719 -30.00 -21.79 24.32
CA VAL A 719 -29.87 -22.61 25.53
C VAL A 719 -28.44 -23.12 25.64
N ILE A 720 -27.83 -23.01 26.83
CA ILE A 720 -26.49 -23.53 27.09
C ILE A 720 -26.60 -24.80 27.95
N VAL A 721 -26.06 -25.91 27.44
CA VAL A 721 -25.94 -27.19 28.15
C VAL A 721 -24.47 -27.41 28.49
N GLU A 722 -24.12 -27.17 29.76
CA GLU A 722 -22.77 -27.38 30.26
C GLU A 722 -22.60 -28.73 30.97
N SER A 723 -21.45 -29.37 30.78
CA SER A 723 -21.03 -30.52 31.60
C SER A 723 -19.50 -30.65 31.66
N ALA A 724 -18.99 -31.70 32.33
CA ALA A 724 -17.56 -32.00 32.31
C ALA A 724 -17.10 -32.48 30.91
N HIS A 725 -15.80 -32.54 30.66
CA HIS A 725 -15.31 -33.06 29.38
C HIS A 725 -15.51 -34.59 29.30
N PRO A 726 -15.85 -35.19 28.15
CA PRO A 726 -15.98 -36.65 28.02
C PRO A 726 -14.63 -37.41 28.04
N SER A 727 -13.53 -36.77 28.50
CA SER A 727 -12.21 -37.41 28.54
C SER A 727 -12.12 -38.44 29.67
N PRO A 728 -11.20 -39.42 29.58
CA PRO A 728 -10.94 -40.35 30.68
C PRO A 728 -10.63 -39.67 32.02
N LEU A 729 -10.05 -38.46 32.00
CA LEU A 729 -9.67 -37.70 33.19
C LEU A 729 -10.86 -37.06 33.93
N SER A 730 -12.03 -36.96 33.29
CA SER A 730 -13.20 -36.27 33.83
C SER A 730 -14.51 -37.03 33.62
N VAL A 731 -14.43 -38.28 33.20
CA VAL A 731 -15.58 -39.12 32.81
C VAL A 731 -16.60 -39.27 33.95
N THR A 732 -16.14 -39.39 35.20
CA THR A 732 -17.02 -39.52 36.37
C THR A 732 -17.92 -38.29 36.59
N LYS A 733 -17.48 -37.11 36.15
CA LYS A 733 -18.26 -35.86 36.20
C LYS A 733 -19.07 -35.60 34.93
N PHE A 734 -18.83 -36.39 33.87
CA PHE A 734 -19.56 -36.31 32.61
C PHE A 734 -20.74 -37.28 32.58
N MET A 735 -20.57 -38.47 33.16
CA MET A 735 -21.62 -39.49 33.21
C MET A 735 -22.84 -39.02 34.01
N GLY A 736 -24.04 -39.29 33.48
CA GLY A 736 -25.32 -38.92 34.08
C GLY A 736 -25.69 -37.44 33.92
N THR A 737 -24.93 -36.67 33.11
CA THR A 737 -25.24 -35.25 32.85
C THR A 737 -26.34 -35.05 31.81
N ARG A 738 -26.71 -36.13 31.13
CA ARG A 738 -27.81 -36.26 30.18
C ARG A 738 -27.90 -35.12 29.16
N PRO A 739 -26.79 -34.76 28.49
CA PRO A 739 -26.76 -33.58 27.64
C PRO A 739 -27.61 -33.74 26.37
N PHE A 740 -27.85 -34.95 25.87
CA PHE A 740 -28.52 -35.20 24.60
C PHE A 740 -30.04 -35.10 24.73
N SER A 741 -30.63 -35.69 25.78
CA SER A 741 -32.08 -35.52 26.04
C SER A 741 -32.42 -34.07 26.39
N ARG A 742 -31.53 -33.37 27.11
CA ARG A 742 -31.66 -31.92 27.40
C ARG A 742 -31.59 -31.07 26.13
N VAL A 743 -30.74 -31.43 25.18
CA VAL A 743 -30.70 -30.76 23.86
C VAL A 743 -32.01 -30.97 23.12
N ASN A 744 -32.51 -32.20 23.05
CA ASN A 744 -33.78 -32.47 22.35
C ASN A 744 -34.96 -31.75 23.02
N ALA A 745 -35.05 -31.77 24.35
CA ALA A 745 -36.08 -31.02 25.08
C ALA A 745 -36.03 -29.51 24.78
N ALA A 746 -34.84 -28.91 24.72
CA ALA A 746 -34.67 -27.49 24.41
C ALA A 746 -35.05 -27.13 22.96
N LEU A 747 -34.85 -28.06 22.02
CA LEU A 747 -35.31 -27.92 20.63
C LEU A 747 -36.83 -28.05 20.53
N GLU A 748 -37.42 -29.05 21.18
CA GLU A 748 -38.88 -29.27 21.22
C GLU A 748 -39.61 -28.06 21.83
N GLU A 749 -39.05 -27.46 22.88
CA GLU A 749 -39.59 -26.25 23.50
C GLU A 749 -39.64 -25.05 22.53
N ALA A 750 -38.74 -25.01 21.54
CA ALA A 750 -38.75 -24.01 20.47
C ALA A 750 -39.55 -24.43 19.22
N GLY A 751 -40.22 -25.58 19.24
CA GLY A 751 -40.93 -26.12 18.07
C GLY A 751 -40.01 -26.67 16.98
N GLU A 752 -38.73 -26.91 17.29
CA GLU A 752 -37.75 -27.46 16.36
C GLU A 752 -37.74 -28.99 16.41
N THR A 753 -37.43 -29.63 15.28
CA THR A 753 -37.29 -31.10 15.25
C THR A 753 -36.11 -31.55 16.12
N PRO A 754 -36.30 -32.52 17.03
CA PRO A 754 -35.23 -33.15 17.80
C PRO A 754 -34.12 -33.71 16.91
N ILE A 755 -32.92 -33.86 17.46
CA ILE A 755 -31.84 -34.58 16.78
C ILE A 755 -32.05 -36.08 16.99
N ASP A 756 -31.99 -36.85 15.91
CA ASP A 756 -31.81 -38.29 15.98
C ASP A 756 -30.33 -38.58 16.25
N TRP A 757 -30.04 -38.88 17.52
CA TRP A 757 -28.70 -39.20 17.98
C TRP A 757 -28.24 -40.59 17.54
N GLN A 758 -29.12 -41.46 17.05
CA GLN A 758 -28.74 -42.77 16.53
C GLN A 758 -27.94 -42.61 15.23
N LEU A 759 -26.71 -43.10 15.24
CA LEU A 759 -25.88 -43.16 14.03
C LEU A 759 -26.22 -44.42 13.22
N PRO A 760 -26.03 -44.41 11.90
CA PRO A 760 -26.06 -45.62 11.09
C PRO A 760 -25.15 -46.71 11.67
N MET A 761 -25.53 -47.99 11.57
CA MET A 761 -24.70 -49.09 12.09
C MET A 761 -23.43 -49.33 11.26
N GLN A 762 -23.48 -48.95 9.98
CA GLN A 762 -22.35 -48.97 9.04
C GLN A 762 -22.09 -47.54 8.57
N ALA A 763 -20.80 -47.16 8.50
CA ALA A 763 -20.42 -45.85 8.01
C ALA A 763 -20.16 -45.90 6.51
N GLU A 764 -20.84 -45.03 5.77
CA GLU A 764 -20.54 -44.72 4.37
C GLU A 764 -19.82 -43.36 4.33
N GLU A 765 -18.78 -43.24 3.50
CA GLU A 765 -17.98 -42.01 3.38
C GLU A 765 -18.62 -40.94 2.50
#